data_AF-A0A8H6WQ62-F1
#
_entry.id   AF-A0A8H6WQ62-F1
#
_cell.length_a   1.000
_cell.length_b   1.000
_cell.length_c   1.000
_cell.angle_alpha   90.00
_cell.angle_beta   90.00
_cell.angle_gamma   90.00
#
_symmetry.space_group_name_H-M   'P 1'
#
loop_
_entity.id
_entity.type
_entity.pdbx_description
1 polymer ?
#
loop_
_entity_poly.entity_id
_entity_poly.type
_entity_poly.pdbx_seq_one_letter_code
_entity_poly.pdbx_strand_id
1 'polypeptide(L)'
;MAFKQTALFPPTPGTARGVATKLSAHKDKIVYTNGKSVIIHDLNNPLLANAYVGHVQNTTVARMSPTGYYCASADASGTVRVWDTVGEDQVLKGEYKVISGRINDLEWDGESKRIIAVGDGRERFGHAFMFDTGSSTGEIGGHSKAVNAVSIRHQRPFRAATSGDDNLIVFHHGAPYKYDKTIRTHTNFIQDVRYAPSGDLFASVGNDYKIFIYDGKTGDTVAEATDSPHKGSIMACSWSPDSKSLATSSADCTVKLWDVETRKVTTTWTVGAGVDHQQVGNVWSRESDIVSLSLSGDLNVFDARTGDKPARVFTGPQKAITAVAPSSSSTFLTGTADGRIVEYTTASGEVAPVSGDGHTNIVVGLAASDGKVFSTGFDDRVREIASTSFVNASIGTAAQPKMIAAAPDGTAFVVEASSVEAFRGNQKVATLTTKFDASAVGAASGVVAVGGEDQKVRLYDWSGTAFADAGVLENNKGLISALAFSPDGTLLAAGDSTGRIVLYDVKKKTMVTSRWTFHTARVNSLSWTASGKHCASGSLDTHVYVWSVDNPGRNIAIKNAGPGGINGVLWVGEGRLTIKLIAVGDQNVGKTCLFISYTTNKFPSEYVPRCFDSYAVTVMFGEVPYTVGFFDTVGAEEYDRLRPLSYPQTDVFLVCFSICNPTSFENVRRRWIPELAHHCPHIPLVLVGLQADTRDDAEVIARLATLRQCPISTEQGMRLARELGIARYLECSALLGVGMKPVFEQAYEAAMEAPPGSFRRRKTSRGLCCVVV
;
A
#
# COMPACT_ATOMS: atom_id res chain seq x y z
N MET A 1 -22.72 10.30 -7.83
CA MET A 1 -21.58 10.30 -6.88
C MET A 1 -20.53 9.40 -7.49
N ALA A 2 -19.26 9.77 -7.41
CA ALA A 2 -18.15 8.99 -7.94
C ALA A 2 -17.25 8.56 -6.77
N PHE A 3 -16.51 7.47 -6.92
CA PHE A 3 -15.47 7.06 -5.98
C PHE A 3 -14.11 7.18 -6.66
N LYS A 4 -13.06 7.29 -5.86
CA LYS A 4 -11.66 7.23 -6.30
C LYS A 4 -10.86 6.43 -5.28
N GLN A 5 -10.07 5.48 -5.73
CA GLN A 5 -9.13 4.77 -4.86
C GLN A 5 -8.02 5.75 -4.44
N THR A 6 -7.79 5.86 -3.13
CA THR A 6 -6.82 6.82 -2.56
C THR A 6 -5.52 6.17 -2.14
N ALA A 7 -5.57 4.93 -1.65
CA ALA A 7 -4.42 4.16 -1.21
C ALA A 7 -4.71 2.65 -1.35
N LEU A 8 -3.65 1.86 -1.41
CA LEU A 8 -3.67 0.41 -1.26
C LEU A 8 -2.69 0.05 -0.14
N PHE A 9 -3.16 -0.66 0.88
CA PHE A 9 -2.30 -1.26 1.90
C PHE A 9 -2.03 -2.70 1.51
N PRO A 10 -0.85 -3.01 0.93
CA PRO A 10 -0.60 -4.35 0.42
C PRO A 10 -0.35 -5.34 1.57
N PRO A 11 -0.64 -6.64 1.37
CA PRO A 11 -0.16 -7.68 2.27
C PRO A 11 1.37 -7.79 2.18
N THR A 12 2.00 -8.32 3.22
CA THR A 12 3.43 -8.67 3.18
C THR A 12 3.66 -9.91 2.29
N PRO A 13 4.90 -10.20 1.85
CA PRO A 13 5.18 -11.37 1.02
C PRO A 13 4.71 -12.67 1.66
N GLY A 14 4.16 -13.58 0.84
CA GLY A 14 3.81 -14.92 1.29
C GLY A 14 5.06 -15.77 1.52
N THR A 15 5.25 -16.29 2.73
CA THR A 15 6.42 -17.09 3.10
C THR A 15 6.03 -18.53 3.45
N ALA A 16 7.01 -19.43 3.36
CA ALA A 16 6.90 -20.80 3.86
C ALA A 16 8.22 -21.21 4.52
N ARG A 17 8.12 -21.94 5.63
CA ARG A 17 9.31 -22.36 6.38
C ARG A 17 10.21 -23.27 5.53
N GLY A 18 11.51 -22.97 5.50
CA GLY A 18 12.49 -23.75 4.76
C GLY A 18 12.45 -23.57 3.23
N VAL A 19 11.66 -22.62 2.72
CA VAL A 19 11.56 -22.32 1.30
C VAL A 19 12.03 -20.88 1.04
N ALA A 20 12.96 -20.71 0.10
CA ALA A 20 13.40 -19.39 -0.30
C ALA A 20 12.25 -18.62 -0.97
N THR A 21 12.01 -17.39 -0.53
CA THR A 21 11.01 -16.49 -1.11
C THR A 21 11.72 -15.49 -2.01
N LYS A 22 11.39 -15.52 -3.30
CA LYS A 22 12.08 -14.71 -4.32
C LYS A 22 11.53 -13.28 -4.32
N LEU A 23 12.43 -12.33 -4.06
CA LEU A 23 12.17 -10.90 -4.17
C LEU A 23 12.82 -10.35 -5.44
N SER A 24 12.23 -9.28 -5.97
CA SER A 24 12.79 -8.47 -7.04
C SER A 24 12.71 -7.00 -6.65
N ALA A 25 13.63 -6.19 -7.18
CA ALA A 25 13.62 -4.76 -7.01
C ALA A 25 13.88 -4.09 -8.36
N HIS A 26 13.25 -2.95 -8.57
CA HIS A 26 13.53 -2.08 -9.71
C HIS A 26 13.44 -0.63 -9.24
N LYS A 27 14.59 0.04 -9.17
CA LYS A 27 14.75 1.37 -8.56
C LYS A 27 14.28 1.34 -7.11
N ASP A 28 13.25 2.12 -6.78
CA ASP A 28 12.69 2.29 -5.43
C ASP A 28 11.58 1.29 -5.10
N LYS A 29 11.22 0.43 -6.07
CA LYS A 29 10.09 -0.47 -5.97
C LYS A 29 10.57 -1.88 -5.69
N ILE A 30 9.97 -2.52 -4.69
CA ILE A 30 10.10 -3.96 -4.47
C ILE A 30 8.93 -4.69 -5.11
N VAL A 31 9.20 -5.89 -5.59
CA VAL A 31 8.21 -6.76 -6.23
C VAL A 31 8.25 -8.12 -5.55
N TYR A 32 7.07 -8.58 -5.14
CA TYR A 32 6.89 -9.84 -4.44
C TYR A 32 5.50 -10.40 -4.69
N THR A 33 5.22 -11.58 -4.14
CA THR A 33 3.95 -12.28 -4.33
C THR A 33 3.30 -12.64 -3.00
N ASN A 34 1.98 -12.60 -2.95
CA ASN A 34 1.18 -13.15 -1.84
C ASN A 34 -0.15 -13.69 -2.40
N GLY A 35 -0.46 -14.94 -2.08
CA GLY A 35 -1.67 -15.60 -2.54
C GLY A 35 -1.68 -15.68 -4.07
N LYS A 36 -2.66 -15.03 -4.71
CA LYS A 36 -2.81 -14.97 -6.17
C LYS A 36 -2.39 -13.62 -6.77
N SER A 37 -1.76 -12.78 -5.96
CA SER A 37 -1.47 -11.40 -6.28
C SER A 37 0.03 -11.15 -6.36
N VAL A 38 0.42 -10.32 -7.32
CA VAL A 38 1.76 -9.74 -7.41
C VAL A 38 1.68 -8.31 -6.88
N ILE A 39 2.57 -7.96 -5.97
CA ILE A 39 2.62 -6.63 -5.38
C ILE A 39 3.86 -5.91 -5.87
N ILE A 40 3.69 -4.66 -6.32
CA ILE A 40 4.76 -3.70 -6.57
C ILE A 40 4.60 -2.60 -5.52
N HIS A 41 5.55 -2.51 -4.59
CA HIS A 41 5.48 -1.60 -3.45
C HIS A 41 6.63 -0.60 -3.46
N ASP A 42 6.33 0.69 -3.33
CA ASP A 42 7.33 1.74 -3.25
C ASP A 42 7.92 1.84 -1.83
N LEU A 43 9.24 1.72 -1.71
CA LEU A 43 9.92 1.78 -0.42
C LEU A 43 9.95 3.19 0.18
N ASN A 44 9.72 4.26 -0.58
CA ASN A 44 9.69 5.63 -0.02
C ASN A 44 8.31 6.02 0.47
N ASN A 45 7.26 5.49 -0.13
CA ASN A 45 5.90 5.86 0.19
C ASN A 45 5.03 4.62 0.37
N PRO A 46 4.71 4.23 1.61
CA PRO A 46 3.86 3.06 1.90
C PRO A 46 2.48 3.11 1.24
N LEU A 47 1.98 4.30 0.89
CA LEU A 47 0.68 4.46 0.22
C LEU A 47 0.73 4.19 -1.29
N LEU A 48 1.93 4.13 -1.88
CA LEU A 48 2.14 3.84 -3.30
C LEU A 48 2.43 2.34 -3.46
N ALA A 49 1.36 1.58 -3.62
CA ALA A 49 1.42 0.15 -3.94
C ALA A 49 0.45 -0.18 -5.07
N ASN A 50 0.88 -1.07 -5.96
CA ASN A 50 0.06 -1.63 -7.02
C ASN A 50 -0.03 -3.14 -6.83
N ALA A 51 -1.24 -3.70 -6.98
CA ALA A 51 -1.44 -5.14 -7.00
C ALA A 51 -1.92 -5.58 -8.38
N TYR A 52 -1.33 -6.66 -8.90
CA TYR A 52 -1.80 -7.36 -10.10
C TYR A 52 -2.43 -8.68 -9.71
N VAL A 53 -3.66 -8.91 -10.18
CA VAL A 53 -4.49 -10.06 -9.78
C VAL A 53 -5.02 -10.80 -10.99
N GLY A 54 -4.11 -11.17 -11.90
CA GLY A 54 -4.43 -12.02 -13.05
C GLY A 54 -4.37 -13.52 -12.73
N HIS A 55 -3.55 -13.96 -11.78
CA HIS A 55 -3.29 -15.37 -11.51
C HIS A 55 -4.50 -16.12 -10.93
N VAL A 56 -4.77 -17.31 -11.48
CA VAL A 56 -5.82 -18.20 -10.98
C VAL A 56 -5.29 -19.04 -9.80
N GLN A 57 -4.01 -19.40 -9.88
CA GLN A 57 -3.28 -20.21 -8.91
C GLN A 57 -2.36 -19.33 -8.08
N ASN A 58 -1.85 -19.86 -6.96
CA ASN A 58 -0.97 -19.08 -6.09
C ASN A 58 0.30 -18.67 -6.84
N THR A 59 0.56 -17.37 -6.85
CA THR A 59 1.78 -16.76 -7.40
C THR A 59 2.99 -17.15 -6.57
N THR A 60 4.14 -17.33 -7.22
CA THR A 60 5.37 -17.82 -6.58
C THR A 60 6.53 -16.85 -6.69
N VAL A 61 6.68 -16.19 -7.84
CA VAL A 61 7.75 -15.24 -8.11
C VAL A 61 7.28 -14.21 -9.12
N ALA A 62 7.81 -12.99 -9.02
CA ALA A 62 7.62 -11.94 -10.02
C ALA A 62 8.87 -11.08 -10.15
N ARG A 63 9.23 -10.72 -11.39
CA ARG A 63 10.37 -9.84 -11.69
C ARG A 63 10.02 -8.79 -12.71
N MET A 64 10.48 -7.58 -12.47
CA MET A 64 10.44 -6.50 -13.45
C MET A 64 11.44 -6.79 -14.56
N SER A 65 11.05 -6.52 -15.79
CA SER A 65 11.98 -6.44 -16.91
C SER A 65 13.04 -5.36 -16.67
N PRO A 66 14.27 -5.49 -17.18
CA PRO A 66 15.30 -4.45 -17.08
C PRO A 66 14.89 -3.08 -17.61
N THR A 67 13.96 -3.02 -18.57
CA THR A 67 13.39 -1.75 -19.06
C THR A 67 12.39 -1.11 -18.09
N GLY A 68 11.81 -1.89 -17.18
CA GLY A 68 10.80 -1.43 -16.22
C GLY A 68 9.39 -1.28 -16.80
N TYR A 69 9.16 -1.67 -18.05
CA TYR A 69 7.84 -1.56 -18.72
C TYR A 69 6.95 -2.79 -18.53
N TYR A 70 7.56 -3.94 -18.27
CA TYR A 70 6.86 -5.20 -18.07
C TYR A 70 7.25 -5.84 -16.75
N CYS A 71 6.31 -6.61 -16.19
CA CYS A 71 6.56 -7.57 -15.13
C CYS A 71 6.26 -8.97 -15.65
N ALA A 72 7.13 -9.94 -15.35
CA ALA A 72 6.85 -11.35 -15.52
C ALA A 72 6.57 -11.98 -14.16
N SER A 73 5.43 -12.64 -14.01
CA SER A 73 5.02 -13.31 -12.78
C SER A 73 4.63 -14.75 -13.05
N ALA A 74 4.93 -15.65 -12.12
CA ALA A 74 4.67 -17.07 -12.24
C ALA A 74 3.83 -17.61 -11.10
N ASP A 75 3.23 -18.78 -11.32
CA ASP A 75 2.41 -19.47 -10.32
C ASP A 75 2.77 -20.94 -10.10
N ALA A 76 2.12 -21.51 -9.07
CA ALA A 76 2.30 -22.88 -8.62
C ALA A 76 1.88 -23.95 -9.64
N SER A 77 1.15 -23.59 -10.70
CA SER A 77 0.81 -24.52 -11.76
C SER A 77 1.88 -24.59 -12.85
N GLY A 78 2.75 -23.59 -12.92
CA GLY A 78 3.81 -23.49 -13.92
C GLY A 78 3.47 -22.58 -15.11
N THR A 79 2.54 -21.66 -14.89
CA THR A 79 2.19 -20.62 -15.85
C THR A 79 2.98 -19.35 -15.54
N VAL A 80 3.55 -18.72 -16.58
CA VAL A 80 4.15 -17.38 -16.52
C VAL A 80 3.25 -16.41 -17.26
N ARG A 81 2.94 -15.28 -16.63
CA ARG A 81 2.24 -14.14 -17.22
C ARG A 81 3.18 -12.96 -17.34
N VAL A 82 3.12 -12.28 -18.49
CA VAL A 82 3.84 -11.03 -18.74
C VAL A 82 2.83 -9.93 -18.96
N TRP A 83 2.95 -8.83 -18.22
CA TRP A 83 1.96 -7.76 -18.18
C TRP A 83 2.62 -6.38 -18.04
N ASP A 84 1.90 -5.35 -18.47
CA ASP A 84 2.35 -3.95 -18.51
C ASP A 84 2.32 -3.30 -17.12
N THR A 85 3.36 -2.55 -16.76
CA THR A 85 3.47 -1.90 -15.44
C THR A 85 3.35 -0.37 -15.47
N VAL A 86 3.20 0.24 -16.65
CA VAL A 86 3.15 1.70 -16.82
C VAL A 86 1.71 2.22 -16.80
N GLY A 87 0.77 1.45 -17.34
CA GLY A 87 -0.67 1.80 -17.35
C GLY A 87 -1.41 1.40 -16.08
N GLU A 88 -2.55 2.05 -15.82
CA GLU A 88 -3.46 1.67 -14.71
C GLU A 88 -4.11 0.29 -14.94
N ASP A 89 -4.31 -0.10 -16.20
CA ASP A 89 -5.04 -1.32 -16.59
C ASP A 89 -4.21 -2.61 -16.49
N GLN A 90 -2.90 -2.52 -16.24
CA GLN A 90 -1.98 -3.67 -16.10
C GLN A 90 -2.18 -4.75 -17.18
N VAL A 91 -2.22 -4.33 -18.44
CA VAL A 91 -2.65 -5.18 -19.57
C VAL A 91 -1.75 -6.41 -19.72
N LEU A 92 -2.37 -7.59 -19.78
CA LEU A 92 -1.68 -8.85 -20.08
C LEU A 92 -1.14 -8.84 -21.51
N LYS A 93 0.16 -9.09 -21.68
CA LYS A 93 0.83 -9.22 -22.98
C LYS A 93 0.93 -10.67 -23.45
N GLY A 94 1.15 -11.59 -22.52
CA GLY A 94 1.28 -13.01 -22.83
C GLY A 94 1.14 -13.90 -21.62
N GLU A 95 0.65 -15.11 -21.84
CA GLU A 95 0.50 -16.16 -20.83
C GLU A 95 1.02 -17.47 -21.41
N TYR A 96 1.96 -18.09 -20.69
CA TYR A 96 2.71 -19.23 -21.20
C TYR A 96 2.76 -20.35 -20.17
N LYS A 97 2.40 -21.55 -20.59
CA LYS A 97 2.62 -22.77 -19.80
C LYS A 97 4.07 -23.22 -19.97
N VAL A 98 4.91 -22.87 -19.01
CA VAL A 98 6.36 -23.12 -19.10
C VAL A 98 6.69 -24.53 -18.63
N ILE A 99 6.17 -24.94 -17.48
CA ILE A 99 6.36 -26.27 -16.91
C ILE A 99 5.05 -26.80 -16.31
N SER A 100 4.96 -28.11 -16.11
CA SER A 100 3.82 -28.77 -15.45
C SER A 100 4.14 -28.98 -13.97
N GLY A 101 4.10 -27.90 -13.19
CA GLY A 101 4.45 -27.89 -11.77
C GLY A 101 4.85 -26.49 -11.28
N ARG A 102 5.22 -26.37 -10.00
CA ARG A 102 5.49 -25.07 -9.37
C ARG A 102 6.71 -24.41 -10.00
N ILE A 103 6.59 -23.16 -10.46
CA ILE A 103 7.76 -22.33 -10.79
C ILE A 103 8.34 -21.78 -9.50
N ASN A 104 9.64 -22.02 -9.28
CA ASN A 104 10.36 -21.56 -8.09
C ASN A 104 11.06 -20.22 -8.33
N ASP A 105 11.55 -19.97 -9.56
CA ASP A 105 12.20 -18.71 -9.92
C ASP A 105 12.08 -18.43 -11.43
N LEU A 106 12.23 -17.17 -11.80
CA LEU A 106 12.32 -16.74 -13.19
C LEU A 106 13.28 -15.56 -13.30
N GLU A 107 13.90 -15.35 -14.46
CA GLU A 107 14.82 -14.24 -14.70
C GLU A 107 14.68 -13.71 -16.13
N TRP A 108 14.77 -12.40 -16.28
CA TRP A 108 14.82 -11.72 -17.57
C TRP A 108 16.26 -11.65 -18.08
N ASP A 109 16.44 -11.68 -19.39
CA ASP A 109 17.73 -11.33 -19.95
C ASP A 109 17.96 -9.81 -19.99
N GLY A 110 19.22 -9.40 -20.16
CA GLY A 110 19.60 -7.98 -20.20
C GLY A 110 18.96 -7.17 -21.32
N GLU A 111 18.43 -7.82 -22.37
CA GLU A 111 17.75 -7.16 -23.50
C GLU A 111 16.23 -7.05 -23.29
N SER A 112 15.66 -7.55 -22.18
CA SER A 112 14.20 -7.62 -21.94
C SER A 112 13.43 -8.36 -23.04
N LYS A 113 14.04 -9.39 -23.63
CA LYS A 113 13.47 -10.18 -24.74
C LYS A 113 13.20 -11.63 -24.37
N ARG A 114 14.01 -12.17 -23.47
CA ARG A 114 14.00 -13.59 -23.11
C ARG A 114 13.76 -13.75 -21.63
N ILE A 115 13.05 -14.80 -21.27
CA ILE A 115 12.82 -15.21 -19.90
C ILE A 115 13.26 -16.65 -19.77
N ILE A 116 13.96 -16.96 -18.67
CA ILE A 116 14.13 -18.32 -18.20
C ILE A 116 13.26 -18.49 -16.97
N ALA A 117 12.42 -19.52 -16.94
CA ALA A 117 11.64 -19.90 -15.77
C ALA A 117 11.94 -21.35 -15.38
N VAL A 118 12.11 -21.58 -14.08
CA VAL A 118 12.57 -22.86 -13.51
C VAL A 118 11.75 -23.26 -12.28
N GLY A 119 11.69 -24.55 -11.98
CA GLY A 119 10.92 -25.06 -10.86
C GLY A 119 10.88 -26.57 -10.75
N ASP A 120 9.78 -27.07 -10.19
CA ASP A 120 9.51 -28.48 -9.96
C ASP A 120 8.50 -29.01 -10.97
N GLY A 121 8.93 -29.11 -12.24
CA GLY A 121 8.10 -29.61 -13.33
C GLY A 121 8.26 -31.10 -13.54
N ARG A 122 7.17 -31.78 -13.96
CA ARG A 122 7.17 -33.24 -14.19
C ARG A 122 8.04 -33.72 -15.35
N GLU A 123 8.02 -32.99 -16.47
CA GLU A 123 8.71 -33.39 -17.71
C GLU A 123 10.05 -32.68 -17.88
N ARG A 124 10.13 -31.44 -17.37
CA ARG A 124 11.32 -30.60 -17.40
C ARG A 124 11.29 -29.65 -16.21
N PHE A 125 12.46 -29.30 -15.70
CA PHE A 125 12.59 -28.39 -14.56
C PHE A 125 12.74 -26.91 -14.97
N GLY A 126 12.88 -26.59 -16.26
CA GLY A 126 12.93 -25.20 -16.72
C GLY A 126 12.84 -25.05 -18.23
N HIS A 127 12.62 -23.81 -18.68
CA HIS A 127 12.54 -23.46 -20.09
C HIS A 127 12.93 -22.01 -20.35
N ALA A 128 13.58 -21.75 -21.49
CA ALA A 128 13.92 -20.42 -21.98
C ALA A 128 13.03 -20.05 -23.18
N PHE A 129 12.41 -18.88 -23.16
CA PHE A 129 11.45 -18.46 -24.19
C PHE A 129 11.44 -16.93 -24.40
N MET A 130 10.94 -16.49 -25.55
CA MET A 130 10.71 -15.08 -25.85
C MET A 130 9.48 -14.56 -25.11
N PHE A 131 9.56 -13.39 -24.47
CA PHE A 131 8.48 -12.88 -23.61
C PHE A 131 7.18 -12.53 -24.37
N ASP A 132 7.28 -12.20 -25.65
CA ASP A 132 6.21 -11.67 -26.50
C ASP A 132 5.49 -12.75 -27.32
N THR A 133 6.23 -13.76 -27.77
CA THR A 133 5.74 -14.83 -28.65
C THR A 133 5.66 -16.19 -27.96
N GLY A 134 6.34 -16.37 -26.83
CA GLY A 134 6.49 -17.67 -26.17
C GLY A 134 7.39 -18.65 -26.93
N SER A 135 8.03 -18.23 -28.03
CA SER A 135 8.90 -19.08 -28.83
C SER A 135 10.14 -19.50 -28.03
N SER A 136 10.54 -20.77 -28.15
CA SER A 136 11.68 -21.29 -27.39
C SER A 136 12.98 -20.60 -27.79
N THR A 137 13.78 -20.24 -26.80
CA THR A 137 15.14 -19.70 -26.97
C THR A 137 16.20 -20.58 -26.34
N GLY A 138 15.88 -21.86 -26.13
CA GLY A 138 16.79 -22.83 -25.53
C GLY A 138 16.13 -23.79 -24.55
N GLU A 139 16.93 -24.72 -24.06
CA GLU A 139 16.53 -25.73 -23.09
C GLU A 139 17.37 -25.62 -21.82
N ILE A 140 16.72 -25.79 -20.67
CA ILE A 140 17.35 -25.76 -19.35
C ILE A 140 17.36 -27.18 -18.81
N GLY A 141 18.40 -27.93 -19.17
CA GLY A 141 18.61 -29.33 -18.77
C GLY A 141 19.78 -29.51 -17.79
N GLY A 142 20.00 -30.73 -17.33
CA GLY A 142 21.15 -31.11 -16.50
C GLY A 142 20.86 -31.32 -15.00
N HIS A 143 19.68 -30.89 -14.53
CA HIS A 143 19.21 -31.18 -13.18
C HIS A 143 18.40 -32.49 -13.11
N SER A 144 18.47 -33.17 -11.98
CA SER A 144 17.73 -34.41 -11.70
C SER A 144 16.59 -34.24 -10.68
N LYS A 145 16.48 -33.05 -10.09
CA LYS A 145 15.47 -32.65 -9.12
C LYS A 145 15.03 -31.21 -9.38
N ALA A 146 14.09 -30.73 -8.57
CA ALA A 146 13.58 -29.37 -8.61
C ALA A 146 14.71 -28.32 -8.66
N VAL A 147 14.52 -27.33 -9.53
CA VAL A 147 15.43 -26.18 -9.66
C VAL A 147 14.85 -25.03 -8.85
N ASN A 148 15.65 -24.48 -7.94
CA ASN A 148 15.24 -23.49 -6.95
C ASN A 148 15.49 -22.06 -7.39
N ALA A 149 16.52 -21.82 -8.20
CA ALA A 149 16.90 -20.49 -8.65
C ALA A 149 17.49 -20.48 -10.05
N VAL A 150 17.33 -19.35 -10.72
CA VAL A 150 17.95 -19.05 -12.02
C VAL A 150 18.44 -17.62 -12.03
N SER A 151 19.61 -17.40 -12.65
CA SER A 151 20.11 -16.07 -12.94
C SER A 151 20.81 -16.00 -14.30
N ILE A 152 20.64 -14.89 -15.00
CA ILE A 152 21.14 -14.65 -16.35
C ILE A 152 22.22 -13.59 -16.31
N ARG A 153 23.31 -13.82 -17.04
CA ARG A 153 24.32 -12.80 -17.31
C ARG A 153 23.75 -11.80 -18.32
N HIS A 154 23.62 -10.54 -17.94
CA HIS A 154 22.98 -9.52 -18.79
C HIS A 154 23.87 -9.05 -19.95
N GLN A 155 25.18 -9.21 -19.85
CA GLN A 155 26.14 -8.84 -20.90
C GLN A 155 26.44 -10.02 -21.82
N ARG A 156 26.94 -9.71 -23.03
CA ARG A 156 27.48 -10.73 -23.94
C ARG A 156 28.87 -11.19 -23.50
N PRO A 157 29.24 -12.47 -23.72
CA PRO A 157 28.36 -13.54 -24.20
C PRO A 157 27.30 -13.89 -23.15
N PHE A 158 26.06 -14.17 -23.56
CA PHE A 158 25.01 -14.49 -22.60
C PHE A 158 25.30 -15.86 -21.96
N ARG A 159 25.01 -15.93 -20.67
CA ARG A 159 25.17 -17.12 -19.83
C ARG A 159 23.98 -17.19 -18.90
N ALA A 160 23.71 -18.37 -18.38
CA ALA A 160 22.79 -18.54 -17.27
C ALA A 160 23.33 -19.59 -16.31
N ALA A 161 22.98 -19.43 -15.03
CA ALA A 161 23.26 -20.40 -13.99
C ALA A 161 21.93 -20.81 -13.34
N THR A 162 21.73 -22.11 -13.16
CA THR A 162 20.58 -22.67 -12.45
C THR A 162 21.06 -23.53 -11.29
N SER A 163 20.31 -23.54 -10.19
CA SER A 163 20.67 -24.31 -8.99
C SER A 163 19.45 -25.00 -8.37
N GLY A 164 19.63 -26.15 -7.72
CA GLY A 164 18.52 -26.98 -7.28
C GLY A 164 18.80 -27.95 -6.13
N ASP A 165 17.82 -28.82 -5.88
CA ASP A 165 17.80 -29.81 -4.78
C ASP A 165 18.70 -31.04 -5.03
N ASP A 166 19.32 -31.12 -6.21
CA ASP A 166 20.33 -32.12 -6.53
C ASP A 166 21.74 -31.70 -6.09
N ASN A 167 21.86 -30.57 -5.38
CA ASN A 167 23.11 -29.97 -4.89
C ASN A 167 24.03 -29.50 -6.03
N LEU A 168 23.48 -29.35 -7.23
CA LEU A 168 24.23 -28.97 -8.43
C LEU A 168 23.92 -27.53 -8.81
N ILE A 169 24.93 -26.88 -9.41
CA ILE A 169 24.71 -25.73 -10.27
C ILE A 169 24.93 -26.21 -11.71
N VAL A 170 24.03 -25.84 -12.61
CA VAL A 170 24.22 -26.06 -14.04
C VAL A 170 24.46 -24.73 -14.72
N PHE A 171 25.55 -24.67 -15.47
CA PHE A 171 25.96 -23.51 -16.26
C PHE A 171 25.53 -23.69 -17.71
N HIS A 172 25.02 -22.63 -18.32
CA HIS A 172 24.43 -22.65 -19.66
C HIS A 172 25.07 -21.59 -20.57
N HIS A 173 25.32 -21.96 -21.82
CA HIS A 173 25.67 -21.06 -22.91
C HIS A 173 24.40 -20.55 -23.59
N GLY A 174 24.29 -19.24 -23.85
CA GLY A 174 23.13 -18.67 -24.56
C GLY A 174 23.44 -17.39 -25.32
N ALA A 175 22.55 -16.87 -26.18
CA ALA A 175 21.30 -17.47 -26.66
C ALA A 175 21.52 -18.12 -28.06
N PRO A 176 20.94 -19.29 -28.38
CA PRO A 176 19.98 -20.07 -27.58
C PRO A 176 20.63 -20.75 -26.37
N TYR A 177 19.91 -20.78 -25.23
CA TYR A 177 20.37 -21.36 -23.97
C TYR A 177 20.50 -22.90 -24.07
N LYS A 178 21.66 -23.43 -23.72
CA LYS A 178 21.98 -24.85 -23.73
C LYS A 178 22.93 -25.19 -22.59
N TYR A 179 22.84 -26.42 -22.10
CA TYR A 179 23.78 -27.00 -21.14
C TYR A 179 25.23 -26.81 -21.60
N ASP A 180 26.09 -26.35 -20.69
CA ASP A 180 27.54 -26.31 -20.87
C ASP A 180 28.24 -27.27 -19.89
N LYS A 181 28.09 -27.04 -18.58
CA LYS A 181 28.70 -27.90 -17.55
C LYS A 181 27.94 -27.91 -16.24
N THR A 182 28.29 -28.88 -15.41
CA THR A 182 27.80 -29.02 -14.03
C THR A 182 28.90 -28.65 -13.04
N ILE A 183 28.54 -27.89 -12.01
CA ILE A 183 29.43 -27.43 -10.94
C ILE A 183 28.99 -28.07 -9.62
N ARG A 184 29.92 -28.70 -8.91
CA ARG A 184 29.69 -29.53 -7.71
C ARG A 184 30.43 -28.99 -6.48
N THR A 185 30.06 -27.80 -6.03
CA THR A 185 30.68 -27.16 -4.85
C THR A 185 29.87 -27.37 -3.57
N HIS A 186 28.54 -27.40 -3.68
CA HIS A 186 27.64 -27.54 -2.53
C HIS A 186 27.40 -29.01 -2.18
N THR A 187 27.13 -29.27 -0.90
CA THR A 187 26.84 -30.62 -0.37
C THR A 187 25.37 -30.82 0.01
N ASN A 188 24.56 -29.78 -0.10
CA ASN A 188 23.12 -29.78 0.20
C ASN A 188 22.37 -28.84 -0.77
N PHE A 189 21.06 -28.72 -0.62
CA PHE A 189 20.20 -27.97 -1.55
C PHE A 189 20.68 -26.53 -1.70
N ILE A 190 20.79 -26.09 -2.95
CA ILE A 190 21.19 -24.73 -3.28
C ILE A 190 19.91 -23.90 -3.39
N GLN A 191 19.80 -22.86 -2.57
CA GLN A 191 18.57 -22.06 -2.45
C GLN A 191 18.54 -20.89 -3.43
N ASP A 192 19.71 -20.29 -3.72
CA ASP A 192 19.79 -19.15 -4.63
C ASP A 192 21.09 -19.12 -5.42
N VAL A 193 21.01 -18.52 -6.62
CA VAL A 193 22.15 -18.20 -7.47
C VAL A 193 21.89 -16.84 -8.13
N ARG A 194 22.85 -15.92 -8.07
CA ARG A 194 22.72 -14.58 -8.66
C ARG A 194 24.00 -14.11 -9.32
N TYR A 195 23.87 -13.62 -10.54
CA TYR A 195 24.90 -12.84 -11.21
C TYR A 195 25.04 -11.46 -10.56
N ALA A 196 26.29 -10.99 -10.49
CA ALA A 196 26.57 -9.58 -10.23
C ALA A 196 26.08 -8.73 -11.41
N PRO A 197 25.67 -7.47 -11.19
CA PRO A 197 25.26 -6.56 -12.26
C PRO A 197 26.30 -6.38 -13.37
N SER A 198 27.60 -6.46 -13.07
CA SER A 198 28.69 -6.45 -14.07
C SER A 198 28.70 -7.69 -14.98
N GLY A 199 28.14 -8.80 -14.49
CA GLY A 199 28.18 -10.10 -15.13
C GLY A 199 29.54 -10.80 -15.05
N ASP A 200 30.53 -10.22 -14.39
CA ASP A 200 31.87 -10.81 -14.29
C ASP A 200 31.94 -11.93 -13.24
N LEU A 201 31.04 -11.91 -12.26
CA LEU A 201 30.92 -12.93 -11.24
C LEU A 201 29.46 -13.34 -11.05
N PHE A 202 29.25 -14.53 -10.50
CA PHE A 202 28.00 -14.92 -9.84
C PHE A 202 28.29 -15.63 -8.54
N ALA A 203 27.30 -15.66 -7.64
CA ALA A 203 27.39 -16.32 -6.35
C ALA A 203 26.25 -17.32 -6.17
N SER A 204 26.49 -18.35 -5.37
CA SER A 204 25.49 -19.33 -4.94
C SER A 204 25.50 -19.54 -3.44
N VAL A 205 24.33 -19.86 -2.89
CA VAL A 205 24.11 -20.05 -1.45
C VAL A 205 23.10 -21.18 -1.19
N GLY A 206 23.22 -21.87 -0.06
CA GLY A 206 22.33 -23.01 0.22
C GLY A 206 22.26 -23.52 1.65
N ASN A 207 21.66 -24.70 1.78
CA ASN A 207 21.41 -25.41 3.04
C ASN A 207 22.66 -25.98 3.71
N ASP A 208 23.81 -25.95 3.05
CA ASP A 208 25.11 -26.31 3.61
C ASP A 208 25.84 -25.13 4.28
N TYR A 209 25.18 -23.97 4.31
CA TYR A 209 25.63 -22.72 4.95
C TYR A 209 26.83 -22.09 4.26
N LYS A 210 27.12 -22.54 3.03
CA LYS A 210 28.27 -22.08 2.25
C LYS A 210 27.86 -21.02 1.24
N ILE A 211 28.84 -20.18 0.90
CA ILE A 211 28.75 -19.17 -0.16
C ILE A 211 29.92 -19.41 -1.10
N PHE A 212 29.62 -19.61 -2.38
CA PHE A 212 30.64 -19.76 -3.41
C PHE A 212 30.53 -18.64 -4.44
N ILE A 213 31.67 -18.22 -4.99
CA ILE A 213 31.80 -17.21 -6.03
C ILE A 213 32.44 -17.85 -7.26
N TYR A 214 31.93 -17.52 -8.43
CA TYR A 214 32.33 -18.10 -9.71
C TYR A 214 32.59 -17.03 -10.75
N ASP A 215 33.42 -17.35 -11.75
CA ASP A 215 33.59 -16.54 -12.95
C ASP A 215 32.30 -16.53 -13.77
N GLY A 216 31.84 -15.34 -14.15
CA GLY A 216 30.59 -15.16 -14.84
C GLY A 216 30.57 -15.64 -16.29
N LYS A 217 31.72 -15.75 -16.95
CA LYS A 217 31.85 -16.16 -18.35
C LYS A 217 32.12 -17.64 -18.50
N THR A 218 32.97 -18.20 -17.64
CA THR A 218 33.42 -19.60 -17.70
C THR A 218 32.68 -20.49 -16.71
N GLY A 219 32.12 -19.97 -15.62
CA GLY A 219 31.52 -20.78 -14.56
C GLY A 219 32.54 -21.52 -13.69
N ASP A 220 33.82 -21.11 -13.72
CA ASP A 220 34.85 -21.69 -12.85
C ASP A 220 34.72 -21.16 -11.43
N THR A 221 34.97 -22.01 -10.43
CA THR A 221 34.94 -21.60 -9.02
C THR A 221 36.14 -20.72 -8.69
N VAL A 222 35.87 -19.49 -8.25
CA VAL A 222 36.88 -18.49 -7.89
C VAL A 222 37.19 -18.56 -6.39
N ALA A 223 36.16 -18.75 -5.56
CA ALA A 223 36.31 -18.72 -4.10
C ALA A 223 35.16 -19.39 -3.34
N GLU A 224 35.45 -19.78 -2.10
CA GLU A 224 34.47 -20.00 -1.03
C GLU A 224 34.63 -18.87 -0.01
N ALA A 225 33.53 -18.23 0.40
CA ALA A 225 33.56 -17.21 1.44
C ALA A 225 33.39 -17.87 2.83
N THR A 226 34.45 -17.87 3.63
CA THR A 226 34.52 -18.61 4.90
C THR A 226 34.66 -17.72 6.12
N ASP A 227 34.77 -16.40 5.94
CA ASP A 227 34.89 -15.45 7.06
C ASP A 227 33.55 -15.30 7.78
N SER A 228 33.51 -15.50 9.11
CA SER A 228 32.29 -15.39 9.93
C SER A 228 31.05 -16.07 9.30
N PRO A 229 31.10 -17.41 9.06
CA PRO A 229 30.08 -18.12 8.30
C PRO A 229 28.71 -18.07 9.00
N HIS A 230 27.66 -18.20 8.20
CA HIS A 230 26.31 -18.38 8.73
C HIS A 230 26.19 -19.69 9.53
N LYS A 231 25.28 -19.71 10.51
CA LYS A 231 25.01 -20.88 11.38
C LYS A 231 23.75 -21.64 10.98
N GLY A 232 23.11 -21.25 9.88
CA GLY A 232 21.87 -21.80 9.37
C GLY A 232 21.76 -21.63 7.86
N SER A 233 20.74 -22.25 7.26
CA SER A 233 20.56 -22.25 5.80
C SER A 233 20.55 -20.82 5.24
N ILE A 234 21.33 -20.58 4.20
CA ILE A 234 21.35 -19.30 3.52
C ILE A 234 20.30 -19.36 2.40
N MET A 235 19.24 -18.58 2.55
CA MET A 235 18.03 -18.69 1.74
C MET A 235 18.09 -17.81 0.49
N ALA A 236 18.86 -16.71 0.52
CA ALA A 236 18.98 -15.79 -0.59
C ALA A 236 20.30 -15.03 -0.58
N CYS A 237 20.74 -14.62 -1.77
CA CYS A 237 21.85 -13.70 -1.94
C CYS A 237 21.52 -12.63 -2.98
N SER A 238 22.08 -11.43 -2.83
CA SER A 238 21.91 -10.34 -3.78
C SER A 238 23.13 -9.45 -3.83
N TRP A 239 23.44 -8.92 -5.01
CA TRP A 239 24.63 -8.11 -5.26
C TRP A 239 24.34 -6.62 -5.17
N SER A 240 25.32 -5.84 -4.70
CA SER A 240 25.30 -4.38 -4.83
C SER A 240 25.30 -3.97 -6.32
N PRO A 241 24.72 -2.80 -6.66
CA PRO A 241 24.72 -2.32 -8.04
C PRO A 241 26.12 -2.17 -8.65
N ASP A 242 27.11 -1.84 -7.83
CA ASP A 242 28.52 -1.71 -8.24
C ASP A 242 29.28 -3.04 -8.30
N SER A 243 28.62 -4.16 -7.98
CA SER A 243 29.17 -5.52 -7.99
C SER A 243 30.30 -5.78 -6.97
N LYS A 244 30.54 -4.87 -6.02
CA LYS A 244 31.63 -5.00 -5.03
C LYS A 244 31.21 -5.65 -3.72
N SER A 245 29.91 -5.72 -3.45
CA SER A 245 29.38 -6.31 -2.23
C SER A 245 28.30 -7.33 -2.52
N LEU A 246 28.22 -8.32 -1.63
CA LEU A 246 27.19 -9.37 -1.64
C LEU A 246 26.44 -9.32 -0.31
N ALA A 247 25.11 -9.33 -0.34
CA ALA A 247 24.28 -9.48 0.84
C ALA A 247 23.71 -10.90 0.90
N THR A 248 23.77 -11.54 2.07
CA THR A 248 23.21 -12.88 2.30
C THR A 248 22.25 -12.89 3.47
N SER A 249 21.16 -13.64 3.33
CA SER A 249 20.09 -13.73 4.32
C SER A 249 19.88 -15.19 4.75
N SER A 250 19.89 -15.45 6.05
CA SER A 250 19.92 -16.81 6.60
C SER A 250 18.83 -17.11 7.62
N ALA A 251 18.49 -18.40 7.72
CA ALA A 251 17.65 -18.99 8.75
C ALA A 251 18.27 -18.92 10.17
N ASP A 252 19.51 -18.44 10.32
CA ASP A 252 20.11 -18.10 11.62
C ASP A 252 19.67 -16.72 12.16
N CYS A 253 18.68 -16.08 11.52
CA CYS A 253 18.14 -14.76 11.85
C CYS A 253 19.11 -13.59 11.59
N THR A 254 20.17 -13.83 10.80
CA THR A 254 21.14 -12.80 10.42
C THR A 254 21.12 -12.46 8.94
N VAL A 255 21.48 -11.21 8.65
CA VAL A 255 21.85 -10.73 7.32
C VAL A 255 23.32 -10.34 7.36
N LYS A 256 24.11 -10.78 6.39
CA LYS A 256 25.54 -10.46 6.31
C LYS A 256 25.85 -9.71 5.03
N LEU A 257 26.73 -8.72 5.15
CA LEU A 257 27.32 -7.99 4.05
C LEU A 257 28.76 -8.45 3.85
N TRP A 258 29.11 -8.78 2.62
CA TRP A 258 30.40 -9.31 2.24
C TRP A 258 31.06 -8.37 1.25
N ASP A 259 32.34 -8.09 1.47
CA ASP A 259 33.19 -7.47 0.46
C ASP A 259 33.74 -8.57 -0.46
N VAL A 260 33.52 -8.40 -1.76
CA VAL A 260 33.79 -9.46 -2.76
C VAL A 260 35.28 -9.64 -3.02
N GLU A 261 36.07 -8.56 -2.95
CA GLU A 261 37.50 -8.58 -3.21
C GLU A 261 38.26 -9.24 -2.05
N THR A 262 38.01 -8.77 -0.82
CA THR A 262 38.66 -9.26 0.39
C THR A 262 38.05 -10.57 0.91
N ARG A 263 36.81 -10.89 0.47
CA ARG A 263 36.04 -12.09 0.87
C ARG A 263 35.73 -12.12 2.37
N LYS A 264 35.62 -10.95 2.98
CA LYS A 264 35.36 -10.77 4.40
C LYS A 264 33.98 -10.19 4.64
N VAL A 265 33.43 -10.52 5.80
CA VAL A 265 32.19 -9.91 6.28
C VAL A 265 32.50 -8.50 6.74
N THR A 266 31.87 -7.52 6.10
CA THR A 266 31.96 -6.11 6.50
C THR A 266 30.92 -5.77 7.56
N THR A 267 29.75 -6.40 7.52
CA THR A 267 28.66 -6.13 8.47
C THR A 267 27.82 -7.38 8.73
N THR A 268 27.36 -7.55 9.96
CA THR A 268 26.38 -8.57 10.34
C THR A 268 25.24 -7.91 11.11
N TRP A 269 24.03 -8.04 10.60
CA TRP A 269 22.81 -7.59 11.27
C TRP A 269 22.09 -8.79 11.88
N THR A 270 21.65 -8.65 13.13
CA THR A 270 20.80 -9.64 13.80
C THR A 270 19.40 -9.07 13.91
N VAL A 271 18.42 -9.70 13.24
CA VAL A 271 17.06 -9.17 13.14
C VAL A 271 16.24 -9.46 14.39
N GLY A 272 16.48 -10.60 15.03
CA GLY A 272 15.76 -11.06 16.21
C GLY A 272 16.12 -12.50 16.56
N ALA A 273 15.24 -13.16 17.29
CA ALA A 273 15.44 -14.55 17.70
C ALA A 273 14.16 -15.38 17.53
N GLY A 274 14.30 -16.62 17.10
CA GLY A 274 13.17 -17.53 16.89
C GLY A 274 12.77 -17.67 15.42
N VAL A 275 11.76 -18.51 15.18
CA VAL A 275 11.38 -18.96 13.83
C VAL A 275 10.88 -17.81 12.96
N ASP A 276 10.14 -16.87 13.54
CA ASP A 276 9.56 -15.73 12.81
C ASP A 276 10.61 -14.74 12.27
N HIS A 277 11.79 -14.69 12.89
CA HIS A 277 12.90 -13.82 12.48
C HIS A 277 13.89 -14.49 11.50
N GLN A 278 13.65 -15.74 11.11
CA GLN A 278 14.45 -16.40 10.09
C GLN A 278 14.36 -15.63 8.77
N GLN A 279 15.50 -15.35 8.13
CA GLN A 279 15.52 -14.59 6.89
C GLN A 279 15.40 -15.55 5.69
N VAL A 280 14.36 -15.38 4.88
CA VAL A 280 13.95 -16.32 3.82
C VAL A 280 14.05 -15.77 2.41
N GLY A 281 14.43 -14.50 2.25
CA GLY A 281 14.59 -13.84 0.96
C GLY A 281 15.36 -12.54 1.12
N ASN A 282 16.03 -12.10 0.06
CA ASN A 282 16.61 -10.76 0.01
C ASN A 282 16.66 -10.19 -1.41
N VAL A 283 16.84 -8.88 -1.48
CA VAL A 283 17.14 -8.17 -2.71
C VAL A 283 17.86 -6.87 -2.38
N TRP A 284 18.82 -6.50 -3.23
CA TRP A 284 19.45 -5.20 -3.16
C TRP A 284 18.61 -4.18 -3.95
N SER A 285 18.22 -3.12 -3.28
CA SER A 285 17.46 -1.99 -3.81
C SER A 285 18.36 -0.75 -3.76
N ARG A 286 18.38 0.07 -4.82
CA ARG A 286 19.26 1.26 -4.92
C ARG A 286 20.75 0.96 -4.71
N GLU A 287 21.54 2.03 -4.58
CA GLU A 287 22.97 1.96 -4.25
C GLU A 287 23.26 1.33 -2.88
N SER A 288 22.37 1.45 -1.89
CA SER A 288 22.67 1.05 -0.50
C SER A 288 21.57 0.31 0.27
N ASP A 289 20.33 0.23 -0.23
CA ASP A 289 19.23 -0.33 0.56
C ASP A 289 19.16 -1.85 0.35
N ILE A 290 19.48 -2.63 1.38
CA ILE A 290 19.33 -4.08 1.35
C ILE A 290 17.98 -4.42 1.97
N VAL A 291 17.11 -5.09 1.23
CA VAL A 291 15.82 -5.56 1.75
C VAL A 291 15.93 -7.05 2.05
N SER A 292 15.69 -7.45 3.30
CA SER A 292 15.64 -8.85 3.73
C SER A 292 14.29 -9.19 4.32
N LEU A 293 13.74 -10.33 3.91
CA LEU A 293 12.42 -10.82 4.30
C LEU A 293 12.53 -11.81 5.45
N SER A 294 11.88 -11.49 6.57
CA SER A 294 11.64 -12.40 7.69
C SER A 294 10.56 -13.43 7.34
N LEU A 295 10.61 -14.61 7.97
CA LEU A 295 9.56 -15.63 7.84
C LEU A 295 8.19 -15.09 8.29
N SER A 296 8.16 -14.15 9.25
CA SER A 296 6.96 -13.42 9.68
C SER A 296 6.26 -12.60 8.60
N GLY A 297 6.93 -12.35 7.46
CA GLY A 297 6.50 -11.45 6.39
C GLY A 297 7.14 -10.06 6.46
N ASP A 298 7.80 -9.72 7.57
CA ASP A 298 8.40 -8.39 7.72
C ASP A 298 9.53 -8.17 6.72
N LEU A 299 9.51 -7.01 6.07
CA LEU A 299 10.56 -6.57 5.17
C LEU A 299 11.49 -5.60 5.90
N ASN A 300 12.67 -6.09 6.23
CA ASN A 300 13.72 -5.34 6.93
C ASN A 300 14.59 -4.62 5.91
N VAL A 301 14.63 -3.30 5.95
CA VAL A 301 15.45 -2.48 5.06
C VAL A 301 16.68 -2.01 5.83
N PHE A 302 17.85 -2.45 5.41
CA PHE A 302 19.15 -2.06 5.93
C PHE A 302 19.80 -1.04 5.00
N ASP A 303 20.57 -0.13 5.57
CA ASP A 303 21.48 0.73 4.81
C ASP A 303 22.88 0.10 4.92
N ALA A 304 23.47 -0.26 3.78
CA ALA A 304 24.82 -0.83 3.73
C ALA A 304 25.90 0.05 4.38
N ARG A 305 25.63 1.34 4.62
CA ARG A 305 26.56 2.31 5.21
C ARG A 305 26.40 2.48 6.72
N THR A 306 25.28 2.07 7.31
CA THR A 306 24.93 2.43 8.70
C THR A 306 24.20 1.31 9.46
N GLY A 307 24.40 1.29 10.78
CA GLY A 307 23.53 0.62 11.75
C GLY A 307 23.83 -0.86 12.04
N ASP A 308 23.50 -1.28 13.26
CA ASP A 308 23.44 -2.67 13.73
C ASP A 308 22.01 -3.27 13.60
N LYS A 309 21.07 -2.48 13.08
CA LYS A 309 19.63 -2.77 12.98
C LYS A 309 19.05 -2.31 11.65
N PRO A 310 17.87 -2.82 11.24
CA PRO A 310 17.15 -2.30 10.08
C PRO A 310 16.86 -0.80 10.26
N ALA A 311 17.07 -0.01 9.21
CA ALA A 311 16.68 1.40 9.18
C ALA A 311 15.15 1.55 9.15
N ARG A 312 14.45 0.61 8.50
CA ARG A 312 12.99 0.56 8.41
C ARG A 312 12.52 -0.89 8.39
N VAL A 313 11.33 -1.13 8.94
CA VAL A 313 10.66 -2.44 8.87
C VAL A 313 9.25 -2.22 8.34
N PHE A 314 8.92 -2.87 7.23
CA PHE A 314 7.55 -2.88 6.72
C PHE A 314 6.86 -4.14 7.22
N THR A 315 5.84 -3.94 8.07
CA THR A 315 5.01 -4.99 8.63
C THR A 315 3.63 -4.95 8.00
N GLY A 316 2.95 -6.09 8.00
CA GLY A 316 1.60 -6.21 7.47
C GLY A 316 1.11 -7.65 7.49
N PRO A 317 -0.16 -7.88 7.13
CA PRO A 317 -0.76 -9.20 7.17
C PRO A 317 -0.23 -10.07 6.03
N GLN A 318 0.17 -11.30 6.37
CA GLN A 318 0.48 -12.33 5.37
C GLN A 318 -0.74 -13.18 5.00
N LYS A 319 -1.68 -13.32 5.93
CA LYS A 319 -2.90 -14.12 5.79
C LYS A 319 -4.11 -13.21 5.57
N ALA A 320 -5.22 -13.84 5.18
CA ALA A 320 -6.47 -13.12 4.95
C ALA A 320 -6.86 -12.28 6.16
N ILE A 321 -7.24 -11.03 5.91
CA ILE A 321 -7.89 -10.17 6.90
C ILE A 321 -9.32 -10.66 7.07
N THR A 322 -9.75 -10.89 8.30
CA THR A 322 -11.04 -11.52 8.63
C THR A 322 -11.97 -10.60 9.40
N ALA A 323 -11.41 -9.59 10.06
CA ALA A 323 -12.17 -8.63 10.86
C ALA A 323 -11.56 -7.24 10.77
N VAL A 324 -12.38 -6.21 10.98
CA VAL A 324 -11.93 -4.83 10.95
C VAL A 324 -12.77 -3.95 11.87
N ALA A 325 -12.13 -2.98 12.53
CA ALA A 325 -12.80 -1.98 13.35
C ALA A 325 -12.02 -0.66 13.37
N PRO A 326 -12.69 0.50 13.48
CA PRO A 326 -12.00 1.76 13.71
C PRO A 326 -11.38 1.78 15.12
N SER A 327 -10.13 2.24 15.24
CA SER A 327 -9.50 2.53 16.54
C SER A 327 -9.50 4.02 16.85
N SER A 328 -9.45 4.88 15.84
CA SER A 328 -9.60 6.33 15.96
C SER A 328 -10.22 6.96 14.70
N SER A 329 -10.22 8.29 14.62
CA SER A 329 -10.66 9.01 13.42
C SER A 329 -9.72 8.86 12.22
N SER A 330 -8.47 8.45 12.45
CA SER A 330 -7.43 8.31 11.42
C SER A 330 -6.77 6.93 11.38
N THR A 331 -7.11 6.04 12.32
CA THR A 331 -6.55 4.69 12.44
C THR A 331 -7.64 3.62 12.52
N PHE A 332 -7.29 2.42 12.05
CA PHE A 332 -8.18 1.25 12.13
C PHE A 332 -7.37 -0.02 12.38
N LEU A 333 -7.99 -1.00 13.03
CA LEU A 333 -7.42 -2.30 13.34
C LEU A 333 -7.99 -3.35 12.38
N THR A 334 -7.14 -4.29 11.97
CA THR A 334 -7.57 -5.51 11.26
C THR A 334 -7.12 -6.74 12.03
N GLY A 335 -7.98 -7.75 12.10
CA GLY A 335 -7.64 -9.09 12.56
C GLY A 335 -7.40 -10.03 11.38
N THR A 336 -6.49 -10.98 11.54
CA THR A 336 -6.10 -11.92 10.48
C THR A 336 -6.46 -13.36 10.82
N ALA A 337 -6.45 -14.23 9.79
CA ALA A 337 -6.74 -15.65 9.92
C ALA A 337 -5.72 -16.45 10.76
N ASP A 338 -4.52 -15.90 11.00
CA ASP A 338 -3.48 -16.46 11.89
C ASP A 338 -3.48 -15.83 13.29
N GLY A 339 -4.49 -15.03 13.65
CA GLY A 339 -4.65 -14.49 15.00
C GLY A 339 -3.91 -13.18 15.29
N ARG A 340 -3.20 -12.64 14.31
CA ARG A 340 -2.54 -11.33 14.44
C ARG A 340 -3.56 -10.20 14.33
N ILE A 341 -3.28 -9.12 15.06
CA ILE A 341 -4.00 -7.86 14.92
C ILE A 341 -2.98 -6.78 14.60
N VAL A 342 -3.27 -5.99 13.56
CA VAL A 342 -2.41 -4.89 13.10
C VAL A 342 -3.23 -3.61 13.01
N GLU A 343 -2.61 -2.49 13.37
CA GLU A 343 -3.16 -1.15 13.24
C GLU A 343 -2.61 -0.47 11.99
N TYR A 344 -3.49 0.21 11.27
CA TYR A 344 -3.16 1.03 10.10
C TYR A 344 -3.40 2.49 10.40
N THR A 345 -2.45 3.33 10.00
CA THR A 345 -2.59 4.77 10.00
C THR A 345 -2.90 5.27 8.60
N THR A 346 -4.11 5.80 8.39
CA THR A 346 -4.59 6.18 7.06
C THR A 346 -3.77 7.29 6.41
N ALA A 347 -3.20 8.22 7.21
CA ALA A 347 -2.49 9.39 6.72
C ALA A 347 -1.05 9.09 6.28
N SER A 348 -0.32 8.28 7.05
CA SER A 348 1.09 7.93 6.78
C SER A 348 1.25 6.66 5.93
N GLY A 349 0.25 5.78 5.93
CA GLY A 349 0.40 4.43 5.37
C GLY A 349 1.10 3.45 6.30
N GLU A 350 1.42 3.87 7.53
CA GLU A 350 2.14 3.06 8.50
C GLU A 350 1.26 1.93 9.05
N VAL A 351 1.89 0.77 9.26
CA VAL A 351 1.25 -0.44 9.76
C VAL A 351 2.07 -0.96 10.93
N ALA A 352 1.42 -1.17 12.07
CA ALA A 352 2.08 -1.63 13.29
C ALA A 352 1.32 -2.82 13.90
N PRO A 353 2.01 -3.86 14.38
CA PRO A 353 1.36 -4.94 15.12
C PRO A 353 0.88 -4.46 16.49
N VAL A 354 -0.28 -4.94 16.93
CA VAL A 354 -0.73 -4.73 18.32
C VAL A 354 0.15 -5.55 19.25
N SER A 355 0.73 -4.89 20.25
CA SER A 355 1.66 -5.52 21.19
C SER A 355 0.95 -6.33 22.27
N GLY A 356 1.63 -7.35 22.81
CA GLY A 356 1.11 -8.24 23.85
C GLY A 356 0.60 -9.59 23.31
N ASP A 357 0.08 -10.42 24.20
CA ASP A 357 -0.41 -11.76 23.84
C ASP A 357 -1.74 -11.66 23.10
N GLY A 358 -1.67 -11.79 21.79
CA GLY A 358 -2.84 -11.79 20.90
C GLY A 358 -3.57 -13.12 20.83
N HIS A 359 -4.34 -13.32 19.75
CA HIS A 359 -5.02 -14.58 19.47
C HIS A 359 -4.06 -15.60 18.86
N THR A 360 -4.27 -16.88 19.15
CA THR A 360 -3.46 -18.00 18.59
C THR A 360 -4.11 -18.63 17.36
N ASN A 361 -5.28 -18.14 16.97
CA ASN A 361 -6.08 -18.64 15.86
C ASN A 361 -6.87 -17.46 15.24
N ILE A 362 -7.59 -17.71 14.15
CA ILE A 362 -8.36 -16.70 13.41
C ILE A 362 -9.10 -15.71 14.31
N VAL A 363 -8.88 -14.41 14.04
CA VAL A 363 -9.66 -13.33 14.63
C VAL A 363 -11.01 -13.26 13.91
N VAL A 364 -12.07 -13.60 14.59
CA VAL A 364 -13.42 -13.72 14.02
C VAL A 364 -14.09 -12.36 13.90
N GLY A 365 -13.82 -11.45 14.83
CA GLY A 365 -14.47 -10.14 14.83
C GLY A 365 -13.74 -9.11 15.67
N LEU A 366 -13.94 -7.85 15.29
CA LEU A 366 -13.48 -6.67 16.01
C LEU A 366 -14.67 -5.72 16.19
N ALA A 367 -14.81 -5.14 17.38
CA ALA A 367 -15.85 -4.16 17.66
C ALA A 367 -15.31 -3.02 18.52
N ALA A 368 -15.47 -1.79 18.02
CA ALA A 368 -15.02 -0.60 18.71
C ALA A 368 -16.11 -0.04 19.65
N SER A 369 -15.72 0.36 20.85
CA SER A 369 -16.56 1.11 21.78
C SER A 369 -15.70 1.87 22.79
N ASP A 370 -16.11 3.10 23.12
CA ASP A 370 -15.51 3.91 24.19
C ASP A 370 -13.98 4.01 24.12
N GLY A 371 -13.45 4.29 22.92
CA GLY A 371 -12.00 4.42 22.69
C GLY A 371 -11.20 3.11 22.79
N LYS A 372 -11.88 1.97 22.91
CA LYS A 372 -11.31 0.63 22.98
C LYS A 372 -11.82 -0.24 21.84
N VAL A 373 -11.10 -1.31 21.55
CA VAL A 373 -11.53 -2.32 20.58
C VAL A 373 -11.54 -3.68 21.24
N PHE A 374 -12.68 -4.36 21.13
CA PHE A 374 -12.84 -5.75 21.55
C PHE A 374 -12.56 -6.67 20.38
N SER A 375 -11.87 -7.77 20.67
CA SER A 375 -11.52 -8.81 19.70
C SER A 375 -11.96 -10.18 20.20
N THR A 376 -12.34 -11.04 19.28
CA THR A 376 -12.64 -12.45 19.57
C THR A 376 -12.12 -13.35 18.48
N GLY A 377 -11.75 -14.59 18.82
CA GLY A 377 -11.14 -15.54 17.90
C GLY A 377 -11.50 -17.00 18.19
N PHE A 378 -11.12 -17.90 17.28
CA PHE A 378 -11.30 -19.36 17.45
C PHE A 378 -10.33 -19.99 18.48
N ASP A 379 -9.67 -19.17 19.28
CA ASP A 379 -9.01 -19.58 20.53
C ASP A 379 -9.97 -19.50 21.73
N ASP A 380 -11.27 -19.29 21.47
CA ASP A 380 -12.37 -19.19 22.45
C ASP A 380 -12.13 -18.08 23.49
N ARG A 381 -11.58 -16.96 23.02
CA ARG A 381 -11.26 -15.80 23.87
C ARG A 381 -11.91 -14.52 23.38
N VAL A 382 -12.21 -13.66 24.36
CA VAL A 382 -12.46 -12.23 24.17
C VAL A 382 -11.30 -11.46 24.79
N ARG A 383 -10.76 -10.50 24.04
CA ARG A 383 -9.65 -9.63 24.45
C ARG A 383 -9.98 -8.17 24.19
N GLU A 384 -9.50 -7.31 25.08
CA GLU A 384 -9.61 -5.86 24.96
C GLU A 384 -8.29 -5.28 24.46
N ILE A 385 -8.37 -4.31 23.55
CA ILE A 385 -7.25 -3.56 23.01
C ILE A 385 -7.45 -2.11 23.41
N ALA A 386 -6.46 -1.56 24.11
CA ALA A 386 -6.42 -0.18 24.54
C ALA A 386 -5.16 0.48 23.96
N SER A 387 -5.34 1.63 23.30
CA SER A 387 -4.28 2.30 22.54
C SER A 387 -3.70 1.37 21.47
N THR A 388 -2.53 0.76 21.71
CA THR A 388 -1.78 -0.06 20.75
C THR A 388 -1.34 -1.41 21.33
N SER A 389 -1.96 -1.84 22.44
CA SER A 389 -1.62 -3.10 23.11
C SER A 389 -2.86 -3.86 23.58
N PHE A 390 -2.76 -5.19 23.60
CA PHE A 390 -3.71 -6.03 24.31
C PHE A 390 -3.66 -5.72 25.81
N VAL A 391 -4.82 -5.64 26.44
CA VAL A 391 -4.94 -5.71 27.89
C VAL A 391 -4.60 -7.13 28.31
N ASN A 392 -3.79 -7.29 29.37
CA ASN A 392 -3.32 -8.61 29.84
C ASN A 392 -4.45 -9.58 30.20
N ALA A 393 -5.62 -9.05 30.52
CA ALA A 393 -6.77 -9.85 30.91
C ALA A 393 -7.50 -10.35 29.66
N SER A 394 -7.88 -11.63 29.67
CA SER A 394 -8.70 -12.26 28.63
C SER A 394 -9.79 -13.11 29.26
N ILE A 395 -10.92 -13.25 28.58
CA ILE A 395 -12.08 -14.01 29.07
C ILE A 395 -12.33 -15.16 28.12
N GLY A 396 -12.62 -16.35 28.65
CA GLY A 396 -13.08 -17.48 27.85
C GLY A 396 -14.54 -17.31 27.44
N THR A 397 -14.86 -17.66 26.19
CA THR A 397 -16.24 -17.83 25.74
C THR A 397 -16.75 -19.23 26.13
N ALA A 398 -18.07 -19.42 26.20
CA ALA A 398 -18.64 -20.72 26.54
C ALA A 398 -18.55 -21.71 25.36
N ALA A 399 -18.55 -21.21 24.14
CA ALA A 399 -18.36 -21.96 22.90
C ALA A 399 -17.57 -21.13 21.88
N GLN A 400 -17.31 -21.73 20.71
CA GLN A 400 -16.60 -21.04 19.64
C GLN A 400 -17.38 -19.79 19.17
N PRO A 401 -16.77 -18.59 19.19
CA PRO A 401 -17.44 -17.35 18.82
C PRO A 401 -17.61 -17.25 17.30
N LYS A 402 -18.77 -16.74 16.85
CA LYS A 402 -19.11 -16.50 15.44
C LYS A 402 -19.01 -15.02 15.03
N MET A 403 -19.31 -14.09 15.94
CA MET A 403 -19.30 -12.64 15.68
C MET A 403 -19.24 -11.85 16.99
N ILE A 404 -18.77 -10.60 16.93
CA ILE A 404 -18.80 -9.65 18.04
C ILE A 404 -19.39 -8.31 17.59
N ALA A 405 -20.15 -7.65 18.47
CA ALA A 405 -20.55 -6.26 18.33
C ALA A 405 -20.43 -5.55 19.68
N ALA A 406 -20.21 -4.24 19.68
CA ALA A 406 -20.11 -3.47 20.92
C ALA A 406 -21.17 -2.38 20.97
N ALA A 407 -21.81 -2.21 22.12
CA ALA A 407 -22.70 -1.09 22.40
C ALA A 407 -21.88 0.12 22.89
N PRO A 408 -22.37 1.37 22.68
CA PRO A 408 -21.68 2.58 23.14
C PRO A 408 -21.42 2.66 24.65
N ASP A 409 -22.06 1.80 25.46
CA ASP A 409 -21.87 1.72 26.91
C ASP A 409 -20.68 0.86 27.34
N GLY A 410 -19.85 0.41 26.38
CA GLY A 410 -18.67 -0.41 26.64
C GLY A 410 -18.96 -1.91 26.78
N THR A 411 -20.17 -2.38 26.52
CA THR A 411 -20.47 -3.82 26.47
C THR A 411 -20.15 -4.41 25.10
N ALA A 412 -19.37 -5.49 25.09
CA ALA A 412 -19.19 -6.36 23.94
C ALA A 412 -20.15 -7.55 24.01
N PHE A 413 -20.86 -7.82 22.91
CA PHE A 413 -21.75 -8.95 22.73
C PHE A 413 -21.12 -9.93 21.75
N VAL A 414 -20.93 -11.17 22.19
CA VAL A 414 -20.35 -12.25 21.38
C VAL A 414 -21.44 -13.26 21.07
N VAL A 415 -21.63 -13.53 19.80
CA VAL A 415 -22.56 -14.57 19.31
C VAL A 415 -21.83 -15.89 19.22
N GLU A 416 -22.46 -16.92 19.76
CA GLU A 416 -22.10 -18.32 19.63
C GLU A 416 -23.23 -19.06 18.89
N ALA A 417 -23.15 -20.38 18.73
CA ALA A 417 -24.19 -21.14 18.04
C ALA A 417 -25.57 -21.01 18.71
N SER A 418 -25.65 -21.13 20.03
CA SER A 418 -26.91 -21.17 20.80
C SER A 418 -26.99 -20.13 21.94
N SER A 419 -26.11 -19.13 21.90
CA SER A 419 -26.01 -18.13 22.97
C SER A 419 -25.46 -16.80 22.45
N VAL A 420 -25.79 -15.74 23.19
CA VAL A 420 -25.12 -14.44 23.10
C VAL A 420 -24.60 -14.09 24.48
N GLU A 421 -23.28 -13.96 24.63
CA GLU A 421 -22.64 -13.56 25.88
C GLU A 421 -22.30 -12.07 25.87
N ALA A 422 -22.60 -11.37 26.97
CA ALA A 422 -22.28 -9.95 27.15
C ALA A 422 -21.09 -9.81 28.10
N PHE A 423 -20.09 -9.04 27.68
CA PHE A 423 -18.87 -8.76 28.43
C PHE A 423 -18.68 -7.25 28.63
N ARG A 424 -18.31 -6.84 29.85
CA ARG A 424 -17.99 -5.44 30.20
C ARG A 424 -16.91 -5.43 31.28
N GLY A 425 -15.91 -4.56 31.15
CA GLY A 425 -14.85 -4.44 32.16
C GLY A 425 -14.07 -5.74 32.40
N ASN A 426 -13.79 -6.48 31.33
CA ASN A 426 -13.20 -7.81 31.36
C ASN A 426 -13.95 -8.85 32.23
N GLN A 427 -15.27 -8.73 32.35
CA GLN A 427 -16.13 -9.70 33.03
C GLN A 427 -17.37 -10.05 32.19
N LYS A 428 -17.85 -11.28 32.33
CA LYS A 428 -19.15 -11.67 31.77
C LYS A 428 -20.27 -11.11 32.63
N VAL A 429 -21.13 -10.28 32.04
CA VAL A 429 -22.24 -9.60 32.73
C VAL A 429 -23.57 -10.30 32.53
N ALA A 430 -23.81 -10.93 31.37
CA ALA A 430 -25.04 -11.65 31.09
C ALA A 430 -24.84 -12.69 29.98
N THR A 431 -25.76 -13.67 29.93
CA THR A 431 -25.85 -14.64 28.83
C THR A 431 -27.31 -14.74 28.39
N LEU A 432 -27.55 -14.63 27.09
CA LEU A 432 -28.83 -14.92 26.45
C LEU A 432 -28.75 -16.29 25.78
N THR A 433 -29.50 -17.27 26.26
CA THR A 433 -29.62 -18.57 25.58
C THR A 433 -30.69 -18.47 24.48
N THR A 434 -30.30 -18.78 23.24
CA THR A 434 -31.21 -18.71 22.08
C THR A 434 -31.87 -20.07 21.84
N LYS A 435 -33.12 -20.05 21.36
CA LYS A 435 -33.86 -21.25 20.90
C LYS A 435 -33.67 -21.52 19.40
N PHE A 436 -32.68 -20.87 18.79
CA PHE A 436 -32.38 -20.86 17.36
C PHE A 436 -30.87 -20.70 17.20
N ASP A 437 -30.35 -21.10 16.05
CA ASP A 437 -28.93 -20.94 15.73
C ASP A 437 -28.63 -19.48 15.43
N ALA A 438 -27.91 -18.82 16.33
CA ALA A 438 -27.49 -17.44 16.16
C ALA A 438 -26.29 -17.36 15.21
N SER A 439 -26.29 -16.32 14.37
CA SER A 439 -25.32 -16.17 13.28
C SER A 439 -24.69 -14.78 13.19
N ALA A 440 -25.36 -13.74 13.67
CA ALA A 440 -24.86 -12.36 13.66
C ALA A 440 -25.40 -11.56 14.85
N VAL A 441 -24.67 -10.51 15.23
CA VAL A 441 -25.12 -9.53 16.24
C VAL A 441 -24.85 -8.11 15.79
N GLY A 442 -25.76 -7.21 16.13
CA GLY A 442 -25.53 -5.77 16.13
C GLY A 442 -25.94 -5.21 17.49
N ALA A 443 -25.29 -4.13 17.92
CA ALA A 443 -25.61 -3.47 19.18
C ALA A 443 -25.70 -1.95 18.97
N ALA A 444 -26.64 -1.32 19.67
CA ALA A 444 -26.79 0.13 19.77
C ALA A 444 -27.15 0.50 21.21
N SER A 445 -27.35 1.79 21.49
CA SER A 445 -27.73 2.23 22.83
C SER A 445 -29.06 1.59 23.26
N GLY A 446 -29.00 0.75 24.30
CA GLY A 446 -30.18 0.12 24.91
C GLY A 446 -30.84 -1.00 24.09
N VAL A 447 -30.29 -1.40 22.93
CA VAL A 447 -30.89 -2.44 22.08
C VAL A 447 -29.82 -3.33 21.44
N VAL A 448 -30.08 -4.63 21.40
CA VAL A 448 -29.25 -5.66 20.77
C VAL A 448 -30.08 -6.39 19.72
N ALA A 449 -29.55 -6.51 18.52
CA ALA A 449 -30.15 -7.29 17.44
C ALA A 449 -29.37 -8.59 17.25
N VAL A 450 -30.08 -9.72 17.26
CA VAL A 450 -29.50 -11.05 17.03
C VAL A 450 -30.10 -11.66 15.77
N GLY A 451 -29.25 -11.93 14.80
CA GLY A 451 -29.61 -12.61 13.55
C GLY A 451 -29.55 -14.12 13.71
N GLY A 452 -30.52 -14.82 13.13
CA GLY A 452 -30.57 -16.27 13.12
C GLY A 452 -30.34 -16.89 11.74
N GLU A 453 -29.97 -18.17 11.75
CA GLU A 453 -29.95 -19.00 10.54
C GLU A 453 -31.38 -19.27 10.00
N ASP A 454 -32.39 -19.02 10.83
CA ASP A 454 -33.82 -19.06 10.49
C ASP A 454 -34.33 -17.83 9.72
N GLN A 455 -33.43 -17.00 9.20
CA GLN A 455 -33.72 -15.81 8.37
C GLN A 455 -34.40 -14.66 9.11
N LYS A 456 -34.45 -14.71 10.45
CA LYS A 456 -35.08 -13.69 11.28
C LYS A 456 -34.05 -12.89 12.06
N VAL A 457 -34.39 -11.64 12.36
CA VAL A 457 -33.63 -10.80 13.30
C VAL A 457 -34.49 -10.57 14.54
N ARG A 458 -33.97 -10.85 15.72
CA ARG A 458 -34.66 -10.67 17.00
C ARG A 458 -34.05 -9.49 17.74
N LEU A 459 -34.89 -8.60 18.23
CA LEU A 459 -34.50 -7.43 19.02
C LEU A 459 -34.63 -7.75 20.50
N TYR A 460 -33.64 -7.32 21.27
CA TYR A 460 -33.65 -7.40 22.72
C TYR A 460 -33.34 -6.03 23.31
N ASP A 461 -34.17 -5.57 24.24
CA ASP A 461 -33.87 -4.41 25.05
C ASP A 461 -32.75 -4.78 26.03
N TRP A 462 -31.75 -3.89 26.16
CA TRP A 462 -30.57 -4.10 26.98
C TRP A 462 -30.54 -3.09 28.14
N SER A 463 -30.65 -3.59 29.36
CA SER A 463 -30.64 -2.77 30.58
C SER A 463 -29.23 -2.45 31.12
N GLY A 464 -28.19 -2.99 30.49
CA GLY A 464 -26.83 -3.02 31.04
C GLY A 464 -26.47 -4.31 31.78
N THR A 465 -27.48 -5.10 32.18
CA THR A 465 -27.27 -6.35 32.94
C THR A 465 -28.17 -7.51 32.49
N ALA A 466 -29.22 -7.23 31.70
CA ALA A 466 -30.16 -8.25 31.26
C ALA A 466 -30.71 -7.95 29.87
N PHE A 467 -31.12 -9.01 29.18
CA PHE A 467 -31.84 -8.97 27.92
C PHE A 467 -33.35 -9.10 28.17
N ALA A 468 -34.15 -8.27 27.52
CA ALA A 468 -35.61 -8.43 27.47
C ALA A 468 -36.07 -8.54 26.00
N ASP A 469 -36.98 -9.47 25.70
CA ASP A 469 -37.48 -9.65 24.33
C ASP A 469 -38.23 -8.39 23.86
N ALA A 470 -37.77 -7.82 22.74
CA ALA A 470 -38.33 -6.62 22.16
C ALA A 470 -38.99 -6.88 20.79
N GLY A 471 -39.05 -8.13 20.31
CA GLY A 471 -39.76 -8.50 19.08
C GLY A 471 -38.87 -8.97 17.93
N VAL A 472 -39.53 -9.28 16.81
CA VAL A 472 -38.92 -9.98 15.67
C VAL A 472 -39.11 -9.19 14.38
N LEU A 473 -38.06 -9.10 13.59
CA LEU A 473 -38.04 -8.54 12.25
C LEU A 473 -37.88 -9.68 11.24
N GLU A 474 -38.78 -9.68 10.26
CA GLU A 474 -38.82 -10.67 9.17
C GLU A 474 -38.67 -9.94 7.82
N ASN A 475 -38.38 -10.69 6.74
CA ASN A 475 -38.33 -10.32 5.31
C ASN A 475 -37.01 -10.67 4.61
N ASN A 476 -35.95 -10.97 5.36
CA ASN A 476 -34.74 -11.59 4.82
C ASN A 476 -35.05 -12.97 4.20
N LYS A 477 -34.21 -13.45 3.28
CA LYS A 477 -34.44 -14.69 2.52
C LYS A 477 -33.33 -15.72 2.68
N GLY A 478 -32.20 -15.32 3.25
CA GLY A 478 -31.15 -16.22 3.70
C GLY A 478 -30.86 -16.05 5.18
N LEU A 479 -29.96 -16.89 5.72
CA LEU A 479 -29.40 -16.69 7.05
C LEU A 479 -28.82 -15.29 7.19
N ILE A 480 -29.01 -14.68 8.36
CA ILE A 480 -28.50 -13.34 8.64
C ILE A 480 -26.99 -13.42 8.81
N SER A 481 -26.25 -12.66 8.01
CA SER A 481 -24.78 -12.74 7.98
C SER A 481 -24.09 -11.46 8.44
N ALA A 482 -24.77 -10.31 8.43
CA ALA A 482 -24.26 -9.05 8.94
C ALA A 482 -25.39 -8.18 9.50
N LEU A 483 -25.13 -7.50 10.61
CA LEU A 483 -26.06 -6.55 11.25
C LEU A 483 -25.32 -5.27 11.59
N ALA A 484 -25.91 -4.12 11.27
CA ALA A 484 -25.36 -2.82 11.65
C ALA A 484 -26.47 -1.80 11.91
N PHE A 485 -26.45 -1.21 13.10
CA PHE A 485 -27.32 -0.09 13.45
C PHE A 485 -26.81 1.22 12.84
N SER A 486 -27.73 2.12 12.48
CA SER A 486 -27.37 3.52 12.22
C SER A 486 -26.78 4.17 13.48
N PRO A 487 -25.98 5.24 13.35
CA PRO A 487 -25.31 5.86 14.50
C PRO A 487 -26.27 6.36 15.60
N ASP A 488 -27.50 6.72 15.22
CA ASP A 488 -28.57 7.14 16.13
C ASP A 488 -29.42 5.97 16.67
N GLY A 489 -29.15 4.73 16.24
CA GLY A 489 -29.89 3.52 16.63
C GLY A 489 -31.31 3.42 16.05
N THR A 490 -31.75 4.34 15.20
CA THR A 490 -33.14 4.37 14.69
C THR A 490 -33.39 3.35 13.59
N LEU A 491 -32.34 3.03 12.82
CA LEU A 491 -32.38 2.10 11.70
C LEU A 491 -31.45 0.91 11.94
N LEU A 492 -31.83 -0.24 11.38
CA LEU A 492 -31.02 -1.46 11.37
C LEU A 492 -30.95 -2.01 9.96
N ALA A 493 -29.72 -2.14 9.42
CA ALA A 493 -29.47 -2.87 8.19
C ALA A 493 -29.13 -4.33 8.52
N ALA A 494 -29.81 -5.26 7.85
CA ALA A 494 -29.58 -6.69 7.98
C ALA A 494 -29.27 -7.32 6.61
N GLY A 495 -28.01 -7.71 6.44
CA GLY A 495 -27.52 -8.42 5.27
C GLY A 495 -27.63 -9.93 5.45
N ASP A 496 -27.96 -10.64 4.38
CA ASP A 496 -28.07 -12.10 4.38
C ASP A 496 -27.09 -12.79 3.42
N SER A 497 -27.05 -14.12 3.54
CA SER A 497 -26.22 -15.01 2.70
C SER A 497 -26.53 -14.98 1.20
N THR A 498 -27.69 -14.45 0.80
CA THR A 498 -28.11 -14.36 -0.61
C THR A 498 -27.66 -13.06 -1.28
N GLY A 499 -27.08 -12.12 -0.52
CA GLY A 499 -26.73 -10.79 -1.00
C GLY A 499 -27.84 -9.74 -0.79
N ARG A 500 -28.95 -10.11 -0.16
CA ARG A 500 -30.04 -9.18 0.13
C ARG A 500 -29.78 -8.44 1.43
N ILE A 501 -30.02 -7.12 1.40
CA ILE A 501 -29.97 -6.26 2.58
C ILE A 501 -31.36 -5.67 2.80
N VAL A 502 -31.91 -5.86 4.00
CA VAL A 502 -33.18 -5.28 4.42
C VAL A 502 -32.92 -4.20 5.46
N LEU A 503 -33.55 -3.04 5.28
CA LEU A 503 -33.46 -1.91 6.20
C LEU A 503 -34.75 -1.85 7.03
N TYR A 504 -34.61 -1.80 8.35
CA TYR A 504 -35.72 -1.76 9.31
C TYR A 504 -35.71 -0.47 10.13
N ASP A 505 -36.90 -0.02 10.52
CA ASP A 505 -37.11 0.98 11.56
C ASP A 505 -37.22 0.23 12.90
N VAL A 506 -36.27 0.47 13.80
CA VAL A 506 -36.11 -0.31 15.03
C VAL A 506 -37.29 -0.09 15.98
N LYS A 507 -37.76 1.17 16.10
CA LYS A 507 -38.85 1.52 17.01
C LYS A 507 -40.19 1.03 16.51
N LYS A 508 -40.45 1.18 15.20
CA LYS A 508 -41.71 0.73 14.58
C LYS A 508 -41.74 -0.77 14.33
N LYS A 509 -40.58 -1.43 14.30
CA LYS A 509 -40.40 -2.85 13.98
C LYS A 509 -40.95 -3.19 12.57
N THR A 510 -40.77 -2.26 11.64
CA THR A 510 -41.26 -2.37 10.26
C THR A 510 -40.13 -2.25 9.26
N MET A 511 -40.26 -2.94 8.13
CA MET A 511 -39.36 -2.79 7.00
C MET A 511 -39.50 -1.39 6.38
N VAL A 512 -38.37 -0.69 6.23
CA VAL A 512 -38.26 0.59 5.50
C VAL A 512 -38.08 0.32 4.01
N THR A 513 -37.14 -0.56 3.66
CA THR A 513 -36.88 -0.94 2.27
C THR A 513 -36.19 -2.30 2.20
N SER A 514 -36.40 -3.01 1.11
CA SER A 514 -35.68 -4.23 0.75
C SER A 514 -35.10 -4.18 -0.66
N ARG A 515 -34.92 -2.96 -1.20
CA ARG A 515 -34.40 -2.73 -2.56
C ARG A 515 -32.88 -2.89 -2.67
N TRP A 516 -32.16 -2.99 -1.55
CA TRP A 516 -30.71 -3.17 -1.54
C TRP A 516 -30.34 -4.63 -1.84
N THR A 517 -30.32 -4.99 -3.13
CA THR A 517 -30.28 -6.38 -3.63
C THR A 517 -29.27 -6.60 -4.77
N PHE A 518 -28.29 -5.71 -4.92
CA PHE A 518 -27.31 -5.79 -6.02
C PHE A 518 -26.19 -6.78 -5.77
N HIS A 519 -25.98 -7.23 -4.52
CA HIS A 519 -25.01 -8.27 -4.25
C HIS A 519 -25.53 -9.63 -4.72
N THR A 520 -24.63 -10.47 -5.21
CA THR A 520 -24.95 -11.82 -5.72
C THR A 520 -24.46 -12.93 -4.80
N ALA A 521 -23.86 -12.59 -3.66
CA ALA A 521 -23.34 -13.52 -2.67
C ALA A 521 -23.45 -12.94 -1.24
N ARG A 522 -23.10 -13.75 -0.24
CA ARG A 522 -23.16 -13.42 1.19
C ARG A 522 -22.61 -12.03 1.51
N VAL A 523 -23.41 -11.22 2.19
CA VAL A 523 -22.98 -9.94 2.76
C VAL A 523 -22.17 -10.21 4.02
N ASN A 524 -20.90 -9.82 4.02
CA ASN A 524 -19.99 -10.08 5.15
C ASN A 524 -19.94 -8.89 6.12
N SER A 525 -20.11 -7.66 5.64
CA SER A 525 -19.93 -6.47 6.46
C SER A 525 -20.86 -5.34 6.03
N LEU A 526 -21.32 -4.57 7.00
CA LEU A 526 -22.16 -3.39 6.86
C LEU A 526 -21.60 -2.28 7.74
N SER A 527 -21.46 -1.07 7.20
CA SER A 527 -20.96 0.07 7.98
C SER A 527 -21.66 1.37 7.59
N TRP A 528 -22.10 2.10 8.61
CA TRP A 528 -22.84 3.35 8.43
C TRP A 528 -21.93 4.56 8.45
N THR A 529 -22.23 5.53 7.60
CA THR A 529 -21.67 6.88 7.72
C THR A 529 -22.16 7.51 9.02
N ALA A 530 -21.35 8.38 9.64
CA ALA A 530 -21.73 9.13 10.85
C ALA A 530 -23.06 9.90 10.73
N SER A 531 -23.40 10.32 9.50
CA SER A 531 -24.66 11.00 9.21
C SER A 531 -25.91 10.10 9.21
N GLY A 532 -25.75 8.78 9.20
CA GLY A 532 -26.85 7.81 9.04
C GLY A 532 -27.51 7.77 7.65
N LYS A 533 -27.06 8.60 6.69
CA LYS A 533 -27.70 8.69 5.36
C LYS A 533 -27.25 7.63 4.37
N HIS A 534 -26.05 7.12 4.58
CA HIS A 534 -25.44 6.10 3.72
C HIS A 534 -24.90 4.93 4.53
N CYS A 535 -25.01 3.74 3.96
CA CYS A 535 -24.50 2.48 4.49
C CYS A 535 -23.64 1.82 3.40
N ALA A 536 -22.41 1.42 3.72
CA ALA A 536 -21.58 0.62 2.84
C ALA A 536 -21.80 -0.86 3.15
N SER A 537 -21.78 -1.71 2.13
CA SER A 537 -21.79 -3.17 2.27
C SER A 537 -20.65 -3.80 1.50
N GLY A 538 -20.02 -4.81 2.10
CA GLY A 538 -19.04 -5.69 1.45
C GLY A 538 -19.56 -7.12 1.36
N SER A 539 -19.32 -7.78 0.24
CA SER A 539 -19.78 -9.15 -0.01
C SER A 539 -18.68 -10.05 -0.57
N LEU A 540 -18.90 -11.36 -0.44
CA LEU A 540 -18.11 -12.40 -1.08
C LEU A 540 -18.10 -12.30 -2.62
N ASP A 541 -19.03 -11.54 -3.21
CA ASP A 541 -19.07 -11.28 -4.65
C ASP A 541 -17.98 -10.31 -5.15
N THR A 542 -17.03 -9.92 -4.28
CA THR A 542 -15.90 -8.99 -4.54
C THR A 542 -16.30 -7.52 -4.64
N HIS A 543 -17.57 -7.17 -4.46
CA HIS A 543 -18.06 -5.81 -4.66
C HIS A 543 -18.29 -5.09 -3.34
N VAL A 544 -18.24 -3.77 -3.41
CA VAL A 544 -18.73 -2.87 -2.37
C VAL A 544 -19.83 -2.00 -2.96
N TYR A 545 -20.94 -1.87 -2.23
CA TYR A 545 -21.99 -0.91 -2.57
C TYR A 545 -22.14 0.12 -1.45
N VAL A 546 -22.24 1.39 -1.83
CA VAL A 546 -22.66 2.46 -0.92
C VAL A 546 -24.11 2.80 -1.21
N TRP A 547 -24.99 2.49 -0.26
CA TRP A 547 -26.43 2.63 -0.36
C TRP A 547 -26.91 3.98 0.19
N SER A 548 -27.99 4.50 -0.38
CA SER A 548 -28.68 5.68 0.13
C SER A 548 -29.97 5.30 0.86
N VAL A 549 -30.15 5.81 2.07
CA VAL A 549 -31.42 5.69 2.81
C VAL A 549 -32.49 6.57 2.18
N ASP A 550 -32.16 7.83 1.88
CA ASP A 550 -33.09 8.79 1.26
C ASP A 550 -33.56 8.34 -0.13
N ASN A 551 -32.70 7.63 -0.88
CA ASN A 551 -32.98 7.15 -2.22
C ASN A 551 -32.61 5.67 -2.38
N PRO A 552 -33.45 4.72 -1.90
CA PRO A 552 -33.10 3.30 -1.86
C PRO A 552 -32.81 2.64 -3.22
N GLY A 553 -33.22 3.27 -4.33
CA GLY A 553 -32.91 2.80 -5.69
C GLY A 553 -31.56 3.29 -6.24
N ARG A 554 -30.82 4.15 -5.50
CA ARG A 554 -29.50 4.65 -5.91
C ARG A 554 -28.42 4.05 -5.02
N ASN A 555 -27.34 3.61 -5.66
CA ASN A 555 -26.12 3.17 -5.00
C ASN A 555 -24.87 3.69 -5.73
N ILE A 556 -23.72 3.58 -5.09
CA ILE A 556 -22.41 3.66 -5.72
C ILE A 556 -21.86 2.25 -5.75
N ALA A 557 -21.59 1.72 -6.94
CA ALA A 557 -21.01 0.40 -7.11
C ALA A 557 -19.49 0.51 -7.26
N ILE A 558 -18.76 -0.15 -6.37
CA ILE A 558 -17.31 -0.35 -6.46
C ILE A 558 -17.11 -1.83 -6.77
N LYS A 559 -16.96 -2.14 -8.06
CA LYS A 559 -16.83 -3.51 -8.54
C LYS A 559 -15.39 -3.99 -8.40
N ASN A 560 -15.21 -5.28 -8.15
CA ASN A 560 -13.91 -5.94 -8.01
C ASN A 560 -12.99 -5.22 -7.00
N ALA A 561 -13.56 -4.72 -5.90
CA ALA A 561 -12.83 -3.99 -4.88
C ALA A 561 -11.80 -4.88 -4.15
N GLY A 562 -12.09 -6.18 -4.05
CA GLY A 562 -11.23 -7.18 -3.43
C GLY A 562 -11.37 -8.54 -4.12
N PRO A 563 -10.34 -9.06 -4.81
CA PRO A 563 -10.42 -10.26 -5.65
C PRO A 563 -10.71 -11.57 -4.88
N GLY A 564 -10.57 -11.57 -3.56
CA GLY A 564 -10.88 -12.70 -2.68
C GLY A 564 -12.28 -12.64 -2.04
N GLY A 565 -13.09 -11.64 -2.40
CA GLY A 565 -14.28 -11.27 -1.64
C GLY A 565 -13.94 -10.22 -0.57
N ILE A 566 -14.95 -9.46 -0.15
CA ILE A 566 -14.79 -8.41 0.86
C ILE A 566 -15.16 -8.99 2.23
N ASN A 567 -14.25 -8.89 3.20
CA ASN A 567 -14.48 -9.35 4.56
C ASN A 567 -14.96 -8.21 5.47
N GLY A 568 -14.51 -6.97 5.21
CA GLY A 568 -14.85 -5.82 6.02
C GLY A 568 -15.00 -4.53 5.22
N VAL A 569 -15.95 -3.70 5.61
CA VAL A 569 -16.04 -2.30 5.18
C VAL A 569 -16.19 -1.42 6.41
N LEU A 570 -15.54 -0.26 6.42
CA LEU A 570 -15.73 0.73 7.46
C LEU A 570 -15.49 2.15 6.98
N TRP A 571 -16.10 3.12 7.65
CA TRP A 571 -15.84 4.53 7.41
C TRP A 571 -14.77 5.04 8.37
N VAL A 572 -13.66 5.54 7.84
CA VAL A 572 -12.60 6.23 8.63
C VAL A 572 -12.63 7.71 8.30
N GLY A 573 -12.68 8.54 9.34
CA GLY A 573 -12.63 9.99 9.23
C GLY A 573 -13.88 10.62 8.62
N GLU A 574 -14.25 11.81 9.10
CA GLU A 574 -15.07 12.69 8.29
C GLU A 574 -14.19 13.28 7.18
N GLY A 575 -14.54 12.94 5.95
CA GLY A 575 -13.85 13.24 4.70
C GLY A 575 -12.69 14.22 4.74
N ARG A 576 -11.50 13.71 4.37
CA ARG A 576 -10.30 14.50 4.07
C ARG A 576 -10.70 15.78 3.33
N LEU A 577 -10.51 16.91 3.97
CA LEU A 577 -10.63 18.20 3.31
C LEU A 577 -9.37 18.36 2.46
N THR A 578 -9.52 18.10 1.17
CA THR A 578 -8.46 18.30 0.20
C THR A 578 -8.44 19.76 -0.24
N ILE A 579 -7.29 20.42 -0.17
CA ILE A 579 -7.07 21.75 -0.74
C ILE A 579 -6.24 21.56 -2.02
N LYS A 580 -6.76 21.99 -3.17
CA LYS A 580 -6.05 22.01 -4.44
C LYS A 580 -5.41 23.38 -4.65
N LEU A 581 -4.09 23.43 -4.64
CA LEU A 581 -3.28 24.62 -4.85
C LEU A 581 -2.54 24.50 -6.19
N ILE A 582 -2.71 25.50 -7.07
CA ILE A 582 -2.03 25.56 -8.36
C ILE A 582 -1.04 26.72 -8.38
N ALA A 583 0.21 26.48 -8.81
CA ALA A 583 1.15 27.55 -9.13
C ALA A 583 1.13 27.89 -10.62
N VAL A 584 0.97 29.17 -10.94
CA VAL A 584 1.05 29.73 -12.30
C VAL A 584 2.14 30.79 -12.38
N GLY A 585 2.71 30.99 -13.56
CA GLY A 585 3.81 31.92 -13.77
C GLY A 585 4.69 31.52 -14.94
N ASP A 586 5.60 32.40 -15.34
CA ASP A 586 6.48 32.19 -16.48
C ASP A 586 7.37 30.94 -16.33
N GLN A 587 7.98 30.52 -17.44
CA GLN A 587 8.96 29.45 -17.41
C GLN A 587 10.19 29.89 -16.61
N ASN A 588 10.80 28.95 -15.88
CA ASN A 588 12.03 29.15 -15.10
C ASN A 588 11.96 30.17 -13.94
N VAL A 589 10.75 30.54 -13.47
CA VAL A 589 10.62 31.38 -12.26
C VAL A 589 10.80 30.61 -10.94
N GLY A 590 10.93 29.28 -10.99
CA GLY A 590 11.19 28.44 -9.81
C GLY A 590 9.97 27.79 -9.13
N LYS A 591 8.81 27.71 -9.82
CA LYS A 591 7.58 27.07 -9.30
C LYS A 591 7.79 25.62 -8.86
N THR A 592 8.43 24.81 -9.70
CA THR A 592 8.73 23.41 -9.41
C THR A 592 9.67 23.27 -8.21
N CYS A 593 10.71 24.11 -8.14
CA CYS A 593 11.64 24.12 -7.02
C CYS A 593 10.95 24.50 -5.70
N LEU A 594 9.98 25.41 -5.74
CA LEU A 594 9.18 25.78 -4.56
C LEU A 594 8.44 24.56 -3.99
N PHE A 595 7.74 23.79 -4.83
CA PHE A 595 7.01 22.61 -4.37
C PHE A 595 7.92 21.47 -3.92
N ILE A 596 9.00 21.18 -4.66
CA ILE A 596 9.96 20.13 -4.28
C ILE A 596 10.63 20.48 -2.95
N SER A 597 11.17 21.70 -2.81
CA SER A 597 11.82 22.12 -1.56
C SER A 597 10.87 22.07 -0.36
N TYR A 598 9.59 22.41 -0.54
CA TYR A 598 8.62 22.43 0.56
C TYR A 598 8.21 21.02 0.97
N THR A 599 8.03 20.12 0.00
CA THR A 599 7.58 18.74 0.25
C THR A 599 8.72 17.83 0.72
N THR A 600 9.96 18.08 0.29
CA THR A 600 11.10 17.19 0.54
C THR A 600 12.15 17.75 1.50
N ASN A 601 12.01 19.01 1.92
CA ASN A 601 13.03 19.76 2.68
C ASN A 601 14.42 19.76 2.00
N LYS A 602 14.48 19.59 0.67
CA LYS A 602 15.72 19.60 -0.12
C LYS A 602 15.52 20.34 -1.43
N PHE A 603 16.50 21.16 -1.82
CA PHE A 603 16.51 21.79 -3.15
C PHE A 603 16.94 20.75 -4.22
N PRO A 604 16.24 20.65 -5.36
CA PRO A 604 16.57 19.69 -6.40
C PRO A 604 17.93 19.99 -7.06
N SER A 605 18.81 18.99 -7.15
CA SER A 605 20.14 19.11 -7.79
C SER A 605 20.12 18.94 -9.31
N GLU A 606 19.05 18.36 -9.87
CA GLU A 606 18.85 18.20 -11.31
C GLU A 606 17.51 18.82 -11.74
N TYR A 607 17.52 19.53 -12.87
CA TYR A 607 16.30 20.07 -13.46
C TYR A 607 15.48 18.94 -14.09
N VAL A 608 14.32 18.62 -13.50
CA VAL A 608 13.39 17.63 -14.06
C VAL A 608 12.22 18.37 -14.73
N PRO A 609 12.17 18.50 -16.06
CA PRO A 609 11.01 19.06 -16.74
C PRO A 609 9.85 18.07 -16.66
N ARG A 610 8.78 18.39 -15.93
CA ARG A 610 7.60 17.50 -15.82
C ARG A 610 6.29 18.28 -15.95
N CYS A 611 5.47 17.83 -16.89
CA CYS A 611 4.06 18.21 -16.97
C CYS A 611 3.27 17.35 -15.96
N PHE A 612 2.47 17.99 -15.11
CA PHE A 612 1.43 17.35 -14.29
C PHE A 612 1.88 16.35 -13.20
N ASP A 613 2.92 16.65 -12.41
CA ASP A 613 3.12 15.97 -11.13
C ASP A 613 2.16 16.52 -10.06
N SER A 614 1.51 15.64 -9.29
CA SER A 614 0.80 16.01 -8.07
C SER A 614 1.63 15.67 -6.85
N TYR A 615 2.07 16.68 -6.10
CA TYR A 615 2.64 16.47 -4.76
C TYR A 615 1.51 16.63 -3.75
N ALA A 616 1.47 15.81 -2.70
CA ALA A 616 0.49 15.96 -1.63
C ALA A 616 1.17 15.95 -0.28
N VAL A 617 0.83 16.91 0.58
CA VAL A 617 1.30 16.98 1.98
C VAL A 617 0.08 17.09 2.89
N THR A 618 0.15 16.43 4.05
CA THR A 618 -0.86 16.61 5.09
C THR A 618 -0.41 17.72 6.04
N VAL A 619 -1.22 18.76 6.16
CA VAL A 619 -0.96 19.92 7.04
C VAL A 619 -2.03 19.95 8.12
N MET A 620 -1.62 20.20 9.36
CA MET A 620 -2.53 20.40 10.49
C MET A 620 -2.98 21.85 10.55
N PHE A 621 -4.29 22.11 10.58
CA PHE A 621 -4.85 23.43 10.86
C PHE A 621 -5.78 23.32 12.07
N GLY A 622 -5.36 23.90 13.20
CA GLY A 622 -5.94 23.54 14.50
C GLY A 622 -5.73 22.06 14.81
N GLU A 623 -6.80 21.35 15.17
CA GLU A 623 -6.80 19.90 15.40
C GLU A 623 -7.20 19.07 14.16
N VAL A 624 -7.42 19.72 13.01
CA VAL A 624 -7.95 19.06 11.80
C VAL A 624 -6.84 18.86 10.75
N PRO A 625 -6.60 17.61 10.27
CA PRO A 625 -5.67 17.36 9.18
C PRO A 625 -6.29 17.68 7.81
N TYR A 626 -5.60 18.48 7.00
CA TYR A 626 -5.93 18.77 5.60
C TYR A 626 -4.91 18.14 4.66
N THR A 627 -5.36 17.56 3.54
CA THR A 627 -4.45 17.09 2.48
C THR A 627 -4.35 18.16 1.41
N VAL A 628 -3.18 18.77 1.24
CA VAL A 628 -2.96 19.79 0.22
C VAL A 628 -2.34 19.13 -1.00
N GLY A 629 -2.98 19.24 -2.16
CA GLY A 629 -2.44 18.84 -3.45
C GLY A 629 -1.82 20.03 -4.18
N PHE A 630 -0.54 19.93 -4.53
CA PHE A 630 0.21 20.92 -5.29
C PHE A 630 0.27 20.56 -6.77
N PHE A 631 -0.07 21.51 -7.62
CA PHE A 631 -0.06 21.34 -9.08
C PHE A 631 0.77 22.45 -9.71
N ASP A 632 1.83 22.07 -10.42
CA ASP A 632 2.66 22.99 -11.18
C ASP A 632 2.18 23.10 -12.62
N THR A 633 2.19 24.31 -13.17
CA THR A 633 1.78 24.58 -14.54
C THR A 633 2.94 25.09 -15.40
N VAL A 634 2.94 24.66 -16.66
CA VAL A 634 3.96 25.07 -17.62
C VAL A 634 3.73 26.51 -18.07
N GLY A 635 4.77 27.34 -17.96
CA GLY A 635 4.72 28.78 -18.29
C GLY A 635 4.88 29.13 -19.77
N ALA A 636 5.19 28.14 -20.63
CA ALA A 636 5.38 28.32 -22.06
C ALA A 636 4.03 28.53 -22.79
N GLU A 637 4.03 29.40 -23.81
CA GLU A 637 2.84 29.75 -24.62
C GLU A 637 2.23 28.56 -25.35
N GLU A 638 3.04 27.57 -25.72
CA GLU A 638 2.60 26.32 -26.37
C GLU A 638 1.55 25.55 -25.56
N TYR A 639 1.48 25.79 -24.25
CA TYR A 639 0.56 25.12 -23.33
C TYR A 639 -0.67 25.96 -22.95
N ASP A 640 -0.86 27.15 -23.53
CA ASP A 640 -1.96 28.07 -23.16
C ASP A 640 -3.35 27.44 -23.31
N ARG A 641 -3.53 26.50 -24.26
CA ARG A 641 -4.79 25.78 -24.44
C ARG A 641 -4.97 24.59 -23.50
N LEU A 642 -3.86 24.03 -22.99
CA LEU A 642 -3.86 22.84 -22.12
C LEU A 642 -3.86 23.22 -20.64
N ARG A 643 -3.24 24.35 -20.27
CA ARG A 643 -3.12 24.82 -18.89
C ARG A 643 -4.49 24.96 -18.19
N PRO A 644 -5.53 25.53 -18.82
CA PRO A 644 -6.84 25.67 -18.19
C PRO A 644 -7.53 24.34 -17.88
N LEU A 645 -7.13 23.22 -18.50
CA LEU A 645 -7.65 21.89 -18.16
C LEU A 645 -7.28 21.48 -16.73
N SER A 646 -6.24 22.08 -16.14
CA SER A 646 -5.84 21.81 -14.77
C SER A 646 -6.59 22.66 -13.72
N TYR A 647 -7.23 23.76 -14.14
CA TYR A 647 -7.88 24.73 -13.25
C TYR A 647 -9.19 24.28 -12.57
N PRO A 648 -10.00 23.34 -13.10
CA PRO A 648 -11.19 22.88 -12.41
C PRO A 648 -10.90 22.42 -10.98
N GLN A 649 -11.79 22.78 -10.05
CA GLN A 649 -11.71 22.43 -8.62
C GLN A 649 -10.49 23.02 -7.88
N THR A 650 -9.89 24.12 -8.38
CA THR A 650 -8.81 24.82 -7.65
C THR A 650 -9.38 25.62 -6.49
N ASP A 651 -8.74 25.52 -5.32
CA ASP A 651 -9.14 26.25 -4.11
C ASP A 651 -8.33 27.54 -3.93
N VAL A 652 -7.07 27.58 -4.41
CA VAL A 652 -6.20 28.78 -4.36
C VAL A 652 -5.13 28.73 -5.46
N PHE A 653 -4.77 29.90 -6.01
CA PHE A 653 -3.65 30.06 -6.94
C PHE A 653 -2.46 30.77 -6.30
N LEU A 654 -1.26 30.23 -6.51
CA LEU A 654 -0.01 30.96 -6.35
C LEU A 654 0.36 31.59 -7.70
N VAL A 655 0.39 32.91 -7.76
CA VAL A 655 0.83 33.66 -8.94
C VAL A 655 2.31 34.02 -8.73
N CYS A 656 3.18 33.32 -9.45
CA CYS A 656 4.62 33.35 -9.21
C CYS A 656 5.36 34.16 -10.28
N PHE A 657 6.30 34.99 -9.85
CA PHE A 657 7.30 35.64 -10.71
C PHE A 657 8.69 35.53 -10.07
N SER A 658 9.74 35.74 -10.86
CA SER A 658 11.11 35.78 -10.34
C SER A 658 11.51 37.22 -10.03
N ILE A 659 12.04 37.45 -8.81
CA ILE A 659 12.49 38.77 -8.35
C ILE A 659 13.57 39.35 -9.25
N CYS A 660 14.36 38.50 -9.90
CA CYS A 660 15.48 38.89 -10.76
C CYS A 660 15.15 38.81 -12.25
N ASN A 661 13.87 38.65 -12.60
CA ASN A 661 13.36 38.69 -13.96
C ASN A 661 12.20 39.68 -14.07
N PRO A 662 12.47 40.97 -14.33
CA PRO A 662 11.45 42.02 -14.44
C PRO A 662 10.38 41.76 -15.51
N THR A 663 10.70 41.01 -16.57
CA THR A 663 9.72 40.58 -17.58
C THR A 663 8.66 39.66 -16.97
N SER A 664 9.08 38.70 -16.13
CA SER A 664 8.13 37.81 -15.44
C SER A 664 7.21 38.55 -14.47
N PHE A 665 7.70 39.62 -13.86
CA PHE A 665 6.91 40.51 -13.00
C PHE A 665 5.84 41.28 -13.80
N GLU A 666 6.20 41.83 -14.97
CA GLU A 666 5.23 42.52 -15.84
C GLU A 666 4.18 41.55 -16.42
N ASN A 667 4.58 40.31 -16.72
CA ASN A 667 3.69 39.26 -17.23
C ASN A 667 2.60 38.85 -16.23
N VAL A 668 2.80 39.04 -14.93
CA VAL A 668 1.72 38.87 -13.93
C VAL A 668 0.51 39.70 -14.32
N ARG A 669 0.70 40.99 -14.60
CA ARG A 669 -0.37 41.91 -14.98
C ARG A 669 -0.90 41.65 -16.39
N ARG A 670 0.00 41.40 -17.34
CA ARG A 670 -0.35 41.34 -18.77
C ARG A 670 -0.96 40.01 -19.20
N ARG A 671 -0.60 38.90 -18.52
CA ARG A 671 -0.93 37.54 -18.95
C ARG A 671 -1.63 36.74 -17.87
N TRP A 672 -0.98 36.54 -16.72
CA TRP A 672 -1.44 35.57 -15.73
C TRP A 672 -2.75 35.98 -15.04
N ILE A 673 -2.89 37.26 -14.66
CA ILE A 673 -4.13 37.75 -14.06
C ILE A 673 -5.30 37.74 -15.05
N PRO A 674 -5.18 38.24 -16.29
CA PRO A 674 -6.24 38.11 -17.29
C PRO A 674 -6.67 36.65 -17.56
N GLU A 675 -5.72 35.72 -17.64
CA GLU A 675 -6.01 34.29 -17.85
C GLU A 675 -6.80 33.68 -16.68
N LEU A 676 -6.34 33.92 -15.44
CA LEU A 676 -7.03 33.44 -14.25
C LEU A 676 -8.39 34.10 -14.07
N ALA A 677 -8.53 35.39 -14.38
CA ALA A 677 -9.81 36.10 -14.33
C ALA A 677 -10.79 35.56 -15.38
N HIS A 678 -10.32 35.12 -16.54
CA HIS A 678 -11.16 34.53 -17.59
C HIS A 678 -11.69 33.13 -17.19
N HIS A 679 -10.82 32.27 -16.67
CA HIS A 679 -11.17 30.88 -16.36
C HIS A 679 -11.70 30.65 -14.93
N CYS A 680 -11.20 31.40 -13.96
CA CYS A 680 -11.41 31.20 -12.52
C CYS A 680 -11.58 32.54 -11.74
N PRO A 681 -12.57 33.38 -12.07
CA PRO A 681 -12.71 34.75 -11.54
C PRO A 681 -12.94 34.87 -10.03
N HIS A 682 -13.24 33.76 -9.34
CA HIS A 682 -13.64 33.76 -7.93
C HIS A 682 -12.65 33.02 -7.01
N ILE A 683 -11.52 32.56 -7.55
CA ILE A 683 -10.54 31.81 -6.76
C ILE A 683 -9.55 32.78 -6.12
N PRO A 684 -9.25 32.66 -4.82
CA PRO A 684 -8.27 33.51 -4.15
C PRO A 684 -6.89 33.37 -4.78
N LEU A 685 -6.19 34.49 -4.88
CA LEU A 685 -4.85 34.60 -5.44
C LEU A 685 -3.87 34.99 -4.33
N VAL A 686 -2.67 34.40 -4.36
CA VAL A 686 -1.52 34.84 -3.54
C VAL A 686 -0.38 35.17 -4.49
N LEU A 687 0.14 36.40 -4.40
CA LEU A 687 1.26 36.83 -5.23
C LEU A 687 2.58 36.44 -4.57
N VAL A 688 3.47 35.77 -5.31
CA VAL A 688 4.73 35.23 -4.78
C VAL A 688 5.93 35.65 -5.62
N GLY A 689 6.88 36.35 -5.00
CA GLY A 689 8.19 36.65 -5.56
C GLY A 689 9.19 35.54 -5.22
N LEU A 690 9.63 34.79 -6.24
CA LEU A 690 10.56 33.66 -6.09
C LEU A 690 12.01 34.09 -6.32
N GLN A 691 12.95 33.25 -5.87
CA GLN A 691 14.39 33.43 -6.00
C GLN A 691 14.92 34.66 -5.24
N ALA A 692 14.34 34.95 -4.07
CA ALA A 692 14.70 36.13 -3.27
C ALA A 692 16.19 36.18 -2.87
N ASP A 693 16.86 35.03 -2.80
CA ASP A 693 18.30 34.90 -2.55
C ASP A 693 19.17 35.57 -3.61
N THR A 694 18.66 35.75 -4.83
CA THR A 694 19.42 36.30 -5.95
C THR A 694 19.31 37.83 -6.06
N ARG A 695 18.57 38.49 -5.17
CA ARG A 695 18.31 39.94 -5.24
C ARG A 695 19.57 40.79 -5.10
N ASP A 696 20.45 40.39 -4.18
CA ASP A 696 21.67 41.12 -3.85
C ASP A 696 22.92 40.51 -4.52
N ASP A 697 22.71 39.58 -5.46
CA ASP A 697 23.77 38.93 -6.21
C ASP A 697 24.40 39.91 -7.22
N ALA A 698 25.71 40.13 -7.09
CA ALA A 698 26.45 41.09 -7.90
C ALA A 698 26.43 40.77 -9.40
N GLU A 699 26.43 39.50 -9.79
CA GLU A 699 26.37 39.06 -11.18
C GLU A 699 24.98 39.34 -11.78
N VAL A 700 23.93 39.06 -11.00
CA VAL A 700 22.55 39.32 -11.40
C VAL A 700 22.30 40.81 -11.56
N ILE A 701 22.77 41.63 -10.62
CA ILE A 701 22.67 43.10 -10.69
C ILE A 701 23.42 43.62 -11.91
N ALA A 702 24.65 43.16 -12.16
CA ALA A 702 25.43 43.57 -13.32
C ALA A 702 24.72 43.20 -14.63
N ARG A 703 24.19 41.98 -14.74
CA ARG A 703 23.43 41.53 -15.91
C ARG A 703 22.19 42.39 -16.16
N LEU A 704 21.39 42.67 -15.13
CA LEU A 704 20.20 43.50 -15.27
C LEU A 704 20.55 44.96 -15.62
N ALA A 705 21.66 45.48 -15.09
CA ALA A 705 22.14 46.82 -15.44
C ALA A 705 22.48 46.95 -16.93
N THR A 706 23.01 45.90 -17.59
CA THR A 706 23.22 45.93 -19.06
C THR A 706 21.93 46.13 -19.85
N LEU A 707 20.80 45.70 -19.29
CA LEU A 707 19.46 45.84 -19.85
C LEU A 707 18.72 47.08 -19.31
N ARG A 708 19.39 47.95 -18.53
CA ARG A 708 18.80 49.10 -17.82
C ARG A 708 17.66 48.72 -16.87
N GLN A 709 17.78 47.56 -16.24
CA GLN A 709 16.83 47.02 -15.28
C GLN A 709 17.48 46.82 -13.91
N CYS A 710 16.65 46.63 -12.88
CA CYS A 710 17.08 46.25 -11.54
C CYS A 710 16.19 45.12 -11.00
N PRO A 711 16.66 44.34 -10.00
CA PRO A 711 15.83 43.38 -9.29
C PRO A 711 14.58 44.04 -8.70
N ILE A 712 13.48 43.29 -8.64
CA ILE A 712 12.21 43.78 -8.11
C ILE A 712 12.31 43.96 -6.59
N SER A 713 12.02 45.17 -6.13
CA SER A 713 11.97 45.48 -4.71
C SER A 713 10.69 44.95 -4.07
N THR A 714 10.73 44.70 -2.77
CA THR A 714 9.54 44.28 -2.01
C THR A 714 8.41 45.30 -2.10
N GLU A 715 8.74 46.59 -2.15
CA GLU A 715 7.75 47.67 -2.32
C GLU A 715 7.04 47.60 -3.69
N GLN A 716 7.79 47.28 -4.76
CA GLN A 716 7.20 47.08 -6.09
C GLN A 716 6.24 45.89 -6.11
N GLY A 717 6.61 44.77 -5.47
CA GLY A 717 5.74 43.61 -5.32
C GLY A 717 4.46 43.89 -4.53
N MET A 718 4.57 44.58 -3.38
CA MET A 718 3.41 45.02 -2.59
C MET A 718 2.52 46.00 -3.35
N ARG A 719 3.11 46.89 -4.16
CA ARG A 719 2.37 47.81 -5.02
C ARG A 719 1.59 47.06 -6.10
N LEU A 720 2.21 46.10 -6.77
CA LEU A 720 1.56 45.28 -7.78
C LEU A 720 0.39 44.47 -7.20
N ALA A 721 0.56 43.86 -6.03
CA ALA A 721 -0.52 43.13 -5.35
C ALA A 721 -1.73 44.03 -5.07
N ARG A 722 -1.50 45.24 -4.55
CA ARG A 722 -2.56 46.23 -4.31
C ARG A 722 -3.27 46.67 -5.59
N GLU A 723 -2.51 46.95 -6.65
CA GLU A 723 -3.06 47.36 -7.96
C GLU A 723 -3.92 46.26 -8.60
N LEU A 724 -3.61 44.98 -8.34
CA LEU A 724 -4.34 43.83 -8.85
C LEU A 724 -5.45 43.31 -7.91
N GLY A 725 -5.66 43.94 -6.75
CA GLY A 725 -6.64 43.50 -5.76
C GLY A 725 -6.28 42.20 -5.05
N ILE A 726 -5.00 41.81 -5.04
CA ILE A 726 -4.49 40.61 -4.37
C ILE A 726 -4.12 40.97 -2.94
N ALA A 727 -4.76 40.33 -1.97
CA ALA A 727 -4.62 40.69 -0.55
C ALA A 727 -3.24 40.35 0.06
N ARG A 728 -2.53 39.37 -0.50
CA ARG A 728 -1.32 38.78 0.10
C ARG A 728 -0.16 38.77 -0.91
N TYR A 729 0.98 39.36 -0.53
CA TYR A 729 2.25 39.32 -1.27
C TYR A 729 3.37 38.79 -0.37
N LEU A 730 4.09 37.79 -0.86
CA LEU A 730 5.17 37.11 -0.12
C LEU A 730 6.38 36.88 -1.03
N GLU A 731 7.55 36.76 -0.42
CA GLU A 731 8.81 36.48 -1.11
C GLU A 731 9.48 35.27 -0.49
N CYS A 732 10.08 34.41 -1.30
CA CYS A 732 10.80 33.25 -0.78
C CYS A 732 11.99 32.83 -1.64
N SER A 733 12.90 32.09 -1.00
CA SER A 733 14.00 31.39 -1.63
C SER A 733 13.84 29.89 -1.39
N ALA A 734 13.58 29.14 -2.45
CA ALA A 734 13.54 27.68 -2.40
C ALA A 734 14.93 27.06 -2.14
N LEU A 735 16.00 27.77 -2.52
CA LEU A 735 17.39 27.33 -2.34
C LEU A 735 17.83 27.43 -0.89
N LEU A 736 17.55 28.57 -0.24
CA LEU A 736 17.92 28.81 1.16
C LEU A 736 16.86 28.31 2.16
N GLY A 737 15.68 27.88 1.68
CA GLY A 737 14.56 27.48 2.53
C GLY A 737 13.87 28.65 3.27
N VAL A 738 14.16 29.90 2.88
CA VAL A 738 13.68 31.11 3.57
C VAL A 738 12.35 31.56 2.98
N GLY A 739 11.38 31.93 3.83
CA GLY A 739 10.10 32.51 3.41
C GLY A 739 9.10 31.51 2.80
N MET A 740 9.46 30.23 2.66
CA MET A 740 8.60 29.22 2.03
C MET A 740 7.37 28.86 2.87
N LYS A 741 7.56 28.57 4.16
CA LYS A 741 6.45 28.18 5.06
C LYS A 741 5.34 29.27 5.12
N PRO A 742 5.67 30.57 5.28
CA PRO A 742 4.68 31.64 5.19
C PRO A 742 3.88 31.68 3.87
N VAL A 743 4.53 31.43 2.71
CA VAL A 743 3.82 31.37 1.41
C VAL A 743 2.68 30.37 1.43
N PHE A 744 2.94 29.19 1.96
CA PHE A 744 1.97 28.11 2.00
C PHE A 744 0.90 28.32 3.08
N GLU A 745 1.28 28.75 4.28
CA GLU A 745 0.31 29.08 5.35
C GLU A 745 -0.70 30.13 4.89
N GLN A 746 -0.21 31.19 4.23
CA GLN A 746 -1.05 32.25 3.70
C GLN A 746 -1.93 31.79 2.52
N ALA A 747 -1.47 30.84 1.71
CA ALA A 747 -2.29 30.23 0.67
C ALA A 747 -3.42 29.36 1.25
N TYR A 748 -3.13 28.62 2.33
CA TYR A 748 -4.11 27.78 3.01
C TYR A 748 -5.20 28.61 3.68
N GLU A 749 -4.82 29.66 4.40
CA GLU A 749 -5.76 30.60 4.99
C GLU A 749 -6.62 31.29 3.91
N ALA A 750 -6.01 31.73 2.80
CA ALA A 750 -6.76 32.35 1.70
C ALA A 750 -7.80 31.39 1.08
N ALA A 751 -7.49 30.10 0.98
CA ALA A 751 -8.44 29.08 0.55
C ALA A 751 -9.62 28.91 1.52
N MET A 752 -9.41 29.19 2.82
CA MET A 752 -10.42 29.07 3.87
C MET A 752 -11.29 30.32 4.06
N GLU A 753 -10.76 31.51 3.77
CA GLU A 753 -11.40 32.82 4.03
C GLU A 753 -12.32 33.34 2.90
N ALA A 754 -12.43 32.64 1.76
CA ALA A 754 -13.15 33.14 0.59
C ALA A 754 -14.62 33.55 0.90
N PRO A 755 -15.10 34.71 0.40
CA PRO A 755 -16.33 35.34 0.89
C PRO A 755 -17.61 34.55 0.56
N PRO A 756 -18.60 34.52 1.48
CA PRO A 756 -19.88 33.85 1.27
C PRO A 756 -20.79 34.73 0.39
N GLY A 757 -20.76 34.55 -0.94
CA GLY A 757 -21.61 35.38 -1.82
C GLY A 757 -21.78 34.95 -3.28
N SER A 758 -20.80 34.31 -3.93
CA SER A 758 -20.94 33.84 -5.32
C SER A 758 -21.21 32.34 -5.35
N PHE A 759 -22.46 32.00 -5.66
CA PHE A 759 -23.05 30.67 -5.77
C PHE A 759 -23.28 29.92 -4.45
N ARG A 760 -24.48 29.30 -4.41
CA ARG A 760 -24.95 28.25 -3.50
C ARG A 760 -23.79 27.64 -2.73
N ARG A 761 -23.92 27.59 -1.40
CA ARG A 761 -23.18 26.69 -0.49
C ARG A 761 -22.99 25.32 -1.16
N ARG A 762 -22.00 25.22 -2.04
CA ARG A 762 -21.54 23.97 -2.63
C ARG A 762 -20.66 23.50 -1.52
N LYS A 763 -21.25 22.61 -0.74
CA LYS A 763 -20.58 21.77 0.24
C LYS A 763 -19.13 21.62 -0.24
N THR A 764 -18.17 22.13 0.53
CA THR A 764 -16.85 21.52 0.55
C THR A 764 -17.11 20.03 0.49
N SER A 765 -16.72 19.37 -0.60
CA SER A 765 -17.10 17.98 -0.83
C SER A 765 -16.37 17.17 0.23
N ARG A 766 -17.03 16.94 1.37
CA ARG A 766 -16.58 15.99 2.39
C ARG A 766 -16.52 14.64 1.70
N GLY A 767 -15.36 14.29 1.18
CA GLY A 767 -15.13 13.01 0.52
C GLY A 767 -15.05 11.95 1.60
N LEU A 768 -16.14 11.26 1.89
CA LEU A 768 -16.15 10.18 2.87
C LEU A 768 -15.13 9.09 2.49
N CYS A 769 -14.28 8.69 3.44
CA CYS A 769 -13.29 7.64 3.21
C CYS A 769 -13.81 6.30 3.73
N CYS A 770 -13.94 5.33 2.82
CA CYS A 770 -14.33 3.97 3.14
C CYS A 770 -13.08 3.08 3.01
N VAL A 771 -12.74 2.36 4.08
CA VAL A 771 -11.73 1.30 4.06
C VAL A 771 -12.43 -0.01 3.72
N VAL A 772 -11.78 -0.78 2.85
CA VAL A 772 -12.26 -2.07 2.33
C VAL A 772 -11.15 -3.08 2.60
N VAL A 773 -11.48 -4.21 3.23
CA VAL A 773 -10.53 -5.29 3.55
C VAL A 773 -11.02 -6.66 3.14
#